data_AF-A0A838T1J9-F1
#
_entry.id   AF-A0A838T1J9-F1
#
_cell.length_a   1.000
_cell.length_b   1.000
_cell.length_c   1.000
_cell.angle_alpha   90.00
_cell.angle_beta   90.00
_cell.angle_gamma   90.00
#
_symmetry.space_group_name_H-M   'P 1'
#
loop_
_entity.id
_entity.type
_entity.pdbx_description
1 polymer ?
#
loop_
_entity_poly.entity_id
_entity_poly.type
_entity_poly.pdbx_seq_one_letter_code
_entity_poly.pdbx_strand_id
1 'polypeptide(L)'
;MTYASSKHDCVVASSHREAPLISNDPLADNTDVYAFRSPDDTTSITIIAGYVPLELPQGGPNYYSFGENIAYDIHIKNNPTTTGDDIIYRFKFKQTNEDPTTFFNIRLGKQNLKTTYDCSVSSAGKPFKSIITGGVVPPNNIGPRSIEDPVVGLGTNYEKLFKDAITPSTGRGGEMVYCGPADDPFFVDLGGIFDLAHTRAGGTGVNQPIDAVACHNVHVIAMKIPIKTLQMDHKSSNGARSILDPDYVIGVWASASRPKIAKLREDGTPGYHYQLPYVQVSRLGMPLTNEAIIPIGDKDYWNSQTPYNDGDFEKYFTNPELALYMDDDQFGPLVPAFDALRVQESSQTVLGTVDFTDYADGLFVLYGDPATLGTALDPALYGDYLLRKNQPRSVDILPIFNTGVPNLAPYQLATGKPSGNPLAPGKPFVNNFLPTFGDMLRLNMAVPITKRNSPDFSTEGLLQAAVLGLTDPRYNTNTDLQNIPNMDGFPNGRRLEDDVTRIELQAVSGIVLAAIGLGYDDFNIGESLVTPDLLGVLGYTTGVEKNDTTLRSSFPYVQVPWSGFGKCSGPNGIYMSGGRDAGVLEIGSPELVAMSYPNPFSSYTNFKYHLSGDARVTIRVVDLTGKTVSIVEDGYKKAGNYLTTWNTVNNLPEGIYIATIAYNGITMSTMKINHVK
;
A
#
# COMPACT_ATOMS: atom_id res chain seq x y z
N MET A 1 -10.22 -3.37 -45.56
CA MET A 1 -9.15 -2.63 -44.86
C MET A 1 -9.51 -2.64 -43.40
N THR A 2 -8.87 -3.52 -42.64
CA THR A 2 -9.15 -3.74 -41.22
C THR A 2 -7.84 -3.45 -40.52
N TYR A 3 -7.77 -2.31 -39.82
CA TYR A 3 -6.62 -1.96 -39.00
C TYR A 3 -6.66 -2.83 -37.74
N ALA A 4 -5.68 -3.72 -37.61
CA ALA A 4 -5.44 -4.47 -36.39
C ALA A 4 -4.87 -3.52 -35.33
N SER A 5 -5.57 -3.46 -34.21
CA SER A 5 -5.18 -2.77 -32.98
C SER A 5 -3.76 -3.20 -32.56
N SER A 6 -2.90 -2.20 -32.39
CA SER A 6 -1.67 -2.33 -31.61
C SER A 6 -2.05 -2.50 -30.15
N LYS A 7 -1.67 -3.63 -29.55
CA LYS A 7 -1.66 -3.76 -28.09
C LYS A 7 -0.62 -2.79 -27.54
N HIS A 8 -1.07 -1.82 -26.74
CA HIS A 8 -0.18 -0.96 -25.97
C HIS A 8 0.42 -1.77 -24.83
N ASP A 9 1.75 -1.67 -24.69
CA ASP A 9 2.45 -2.17 -23.51
C ASP A 9 2.00 -1.37 -22.28
N CYS A 10 1.68 -2.08 -21.20
CA CYS A 10 1.22 -1.51 -19.94
C CYS A 10 2.31 -0.63 -19.32
N VAL A 11 1.97 0.61 -19.00
CA VAL A 11 2.80 1.47 -18.15
C VAL A 11 2.72 0.94 -16.72
N VAL A 12 3.87 0.74 -16.07
CA VAL A 12 3.94 0.43 -14.63
C VAL A 12 3.69 1.75 -13.88
N ALA A 13 2.43 2.05 -13.60
CA ALA A 13 2.06 3.08 -12.63
C ALA A 13 2.33 2.50 -11.23
N SER A 14 3.01 3.28 -10.37
CA SER A 14 3.34 2.89 -9.01
C SER A 14 2.50 3.71 -8.03
N SER A 15 1.88 3.08 -7.01
CA SER A 15 1.37 3.80 -5.82
C SER A 15 2.49 4.26 -4.94
N HIS A 16 3.74 3.92 -5.22
CA HIS A 16 4.91 4.31 -4.46
C HIS A 16 5.88 5.08 -5.32
N ARG A 17 6.23 6.31 -4.93
CA ARG A 17 6.65 7.45 -5.76
C ARG A 17 5.51 8.44 -6.03
N GLU A 18 4.69 8.68 -5.03
CA GLU A 18 3.43 9.44 -5.09
C GLU A 18 3.64 10.95 -5.21
N ALA A 19 4.76 11.46 -4.67
CA ALA A 19 5.12 12.86 -4.73
C ALA A 19 6.37 13.06 -5.62
N PRO A 20 6.44 14.11 -6.46
CA PRO A 20 7.55 14.32 -7.39
C PRO A 20 8.93 14.29 -6.72
N LEU A 21 9.10 14.88 -5.54
CA LEU A 21 10.41 14.87 -4.87
C LEU A 21 10.74 13.51 -4.26
N ILE A 22 9.77 12.85 -3.61
CA ILE A 22 9.96 11.52 -3.03
C ILE A 22 10.20 10.46 -4.11
N SER A 23 9.60 10.62 -5.30
CA SER A 23 9.86 9.76 -6.45
C SER A 23 11.34 9.72 -6.90
N ASN A 24 12.12 10.72 -6.49
CA ASN A 24 13.56 10.84 -6.75
C ASN A 24 14.43 10.50 -5.52
N ASP A 25 13.81 10.21 -4.37
CA ASP A 25 14.45 9.75 -3.13
C ASP A 25 13.78 8.47 -2.59
N PRO A 26 13.87 7.34 -3.32
CA PRO A 26 13.14 6.12 -3.01
C PRO A 26 13.49 5.52 -1.64
N LEU A 27 14.62 5.90 -1.04
CA LEU A 27 15.00 5.40 0.28
C LEU A 27 14.20 6.05 1.42
N ALA A 28 13.68 7.25 1.20
CA ALA A 28 12.84 7.99 2.14
C ALA A 28 11.34 7.82 1.83
N ASP A 29 11.01 7.08 0.77
CA ASP A 29 9.66 6.84 0.33
C ASP A 29 8.94 5.91 1.30
N ASN A 30 7.90 6.44 1.96
CA ASN A 30 7.05 5.71 2.90
C ASN A 30 5.88 5.15 2.11
N THR A 31 5.73 3.83 2.13
CA THR A 31 4.77 3.13 1.28
C THR A 31 3.41 3.02 1.95
N ASP A 32 3.39 2.63 3.22
CA ASP A 32 2.17 2.38 3.97
C ASP A 32 2.43 2.37 5.48
N VAL A 33 1.38 2.68 6.24
CA VAL A 33 1.31 2.41 7.67
C VAL A 33 0.17 1.45 7.96
N TYR A 34 0.44 0.47 8.84
CA TYR A 34 -0.52 -0.49 9.37
C TYR A 34 -0.49 -0.41 10.89
N ALA A 35 -1.65 -0.44 11.53
CA ALA A 35 -1.77 -0.43 12.99
C ALA A 35 -2.97 -1.27 13.40
N PHE A 36 -2.73 -2.41 14.03
CA PHE A 36 -3.79 -3.36 14.37
C PHE A 36 -3.46 -4.14 15.65
N ARG A 37 -4.50 -4.62 16.33
CA ARG A 37 -4.32 -5.51 17.49
C ARG A 37 -3.74 -6.84 17.02
N SER A 38 -2.66 -7.30 17.65
CA SER A 38 -1.93 -8.50 17.23
C SER A 38 -2.83 -9.74 17.24
N PRO A 39 -2.96 -10.48 16.12
CA PRO A 39 -3.84 -11.64 16.01
C PRO A 39 -3.48 -12.81 16.93
N ASP A 40 -2.20 -12.98 17.25
CA ASP A 40 -1.68 -14.09 18.08
C ASP A 40 -1.51 -13.72 19.57
N ASP A 41 -1.61 -12.43 19.90
CA ASP A 41 -1.39 -11.89 21.25
C ASP A 41 -2.28 -10.66 21.45
N THR A 42 -3.47 -10.89 22.00
CA THR A 42 -4.46 -9.84 22.19
C THR A 42 -4.05 -8.79 23.24
N THR A 43 -2.86 -8.90 23.85
CA THR A 43 -2.32 -7.90 24.80
C THR A 43 -1.37 -6.89 24.15
N SER A 44 -1.10 -7.03 22.85
CA SER A 44 -0.23 -6.15 22.08
C SER A 44 -0.89 -5.58 20.83
N ILE A 45 -0.33 -4.47 20.36
CA ILE A 45 -0.59 -3.85 19.07
C ILE A 45 0.60 -4.12 18.17
N THR A 46 0.33 -4.30 16.88
CA THR A 46 1.32 -4.34 15.83
C THR A 46 1.23 -3.06 15.00
N ILE A 47 2.36 -2.39 14.82
CA ILE A 47 2.52 -1.25 13.92
C ILE A 47 3.56 -1.63 12.88
N ILE A 48 3.28 -1.41 11.60
CA ILE A 48 4.20 -1.67 10.49
C ILE A 48 4.24 -0.43 9.62
N ALA A 49 5.44 0.06 9.34
CA ALA A 49 5.69 1.11 8.36
C ALA A 49 6.52 0.53 7.22
N GLY A 50 6.02 0.61 5.99
CA GLY A 50 6.72 0.19 4.78
C GLY A 50 7.52 1.33 4.18
N TYR A 51 8.67 1.01 3.61
CA TYR A 51 9.59 1.94 2.95
C TYR A 51 10.29 1.24 1.79
N VAL A 52 10.82 2.03 0.86
CA VAL A 52 11.58 1.52 -0.29
C VAL A 52 10.72 0.59 -1.15
N PRO A 53 9.91 1.16 -2.04
CA PRO A 53 8.90 0.40 -2.76
C PRO A 53 9.43 -0.38 -3.96
N LEU A 54 8.57 -1.26 -4.48
CA LEU A 54 8.72 -1.93 -5.77
C LEU A 54 10.10 -2.58 -5.94
N GLU A 55 10.54 -3.27 -4.91
CA GLU A 55 11.86 -3.89 -4.93
C GLU A 55 11.83 -5.15 -5.78
N LEU A 56 12.51 -5.11 -6.92
CA LEU A 56 12.65 -6.28 -7.76
C LEU A 56 13.49 -7.34 -7.03
N PRO A 57 12.99 -8.57 -6.82
CA PRO A 57 13.73 -9.61 -6.11
C PRO A 57 15.11 -9.89 -6.75
N GLN A 58 15.17 -9.82 -8.08
CA GLN A 58 16.36 -10.04 -8.92
C GLN A 58 17.17 -8.76 -9.20
N GLY A 59 16.89 -7.65 -8.51
CA GLY A 59 17.45 -6.32 -8.75
C GLY A 59 18.94 -6.13 -8.44
N GLY A 60 19.75 -7.19 -8.45
CA GLY A 60 21.20 -7.11 -8.25
C GLY A 60 21.94 -6.31 -9.35
N PRO A 61 23.24 -5.99 -9.16
CA PRO A 61 24.15 -6.51 -8.13
C PRO A 61 24.09 -5.74 -6.79
N ASN A 62 23.50 -4.54 -6.77
CA ASN A 62 23.28 -3.75 -5.56
C ASN A 62 21.81 -3.84 -5.17
N TYR A 63 21.54 -4.60 -4.11
CA TYR A 63 20.18 -4.81 -3.62
C TYR A 63 19.73 -3.63 -2.75
N TYR A 64 18.42 -3.53 -2.56
CA TYR A 64 17.74 -2.51 -1.76
C TYR A 64 18.12 -2.60 -0.27
N SER A 65 18.00 -1.46 0.43
CA SER A 65 18.29 -1.34 1.87
C SER A 65 17.67 -0.04 2.40
N PHE A 66 17.44 0.03 3.71
CA PHE A 66 17.27 1.32 4.39
C PHE A 66 18.50 2.23 4.21
N GLY A 67 18.26 3.54 4.17
CA GLY A 67 19.32 4.55 4.02
C GLY A 67 20.00 4.92 5.35
N GLU A 68 21.32 5.10 5.33
CA GLU A 68 22.11 5.47 6.54
C GLU A 68 21.88 6.91 7.03
N ASN A 69 21.29 7.77 6.19
CA ASN A 69 21.11 9.21 6.45
C ASN A 69 19.63 9.59 6.45
N ILE A 70 18.82 8.72 7.02
CA ILE A 70 17.40 8.93 7.26
C ILE A 70 17.14 8.67 8.74
N ALA A 71 16.28 9.48 9.34
CA ALA A 71 15.56 9.08 10.54
C ALA A 71 14.18 8.59 10.10
N TYR A 72 13.92 7.31 10.29
CA TYR A 72 12.59 6.73 10.10
C TYR A 72 11.91 6.74 11.46
N ASP A 73 10.78 7.43 11.56
CA ASP A 73 10.07 7.63 12.81
C ASP A 73 8.65 7.05 12.73
N ILE A 74 8.27 6.27 13.75
CA ILE A 74 6.88 5.87 14.03
C ILE A 74 6.40 6.74 15.19
N HIS A 75 5.31 7.46 14.96
CA HIS A 75 4.73 8.42 15.89
C HIS A 75 3.42 7.90 16.43
N ILE A 76 3.23 8.08 17.74
CA ILE A 76 2.01 7.67 18.44
C ILE A 76 1.49 8.85 19.27
N LYS A 77 0.22 9.17 19.04
CA LYS A 77 -0.57 10.09 19.84
C LYS A 77 -1.51 9.27 20.74
N ASN A 78 -1.43 9.42 22.06
CA ASN A 78 -2.29 8.69 22.99
C ASN A 78 -2.93 9.59 24.06
N ASN A 79 -2.50 10.84 24.15
CA ASN A 79 -3.07 11.83 25.03
C ASN A 79 -3.45 13.08 24.21
N PRO A 80 -4.74 13.39 24.03
CA PRO A 80 -5.16 14.50 23.20
C PRO A 80 -4.77 15.87 23.78
N THR A 81 -4.45 15.97 25.08
CA THR A 81 -4.15 17.25 25.72
C THR A 81 -2.69 17.70 25.59
N THR A 82 -1.80 16.82 25.14
CA THR A 82 -0.37 17.15 24.95
C THR A 82 -0.12 17.78 23.58
N THR A 83 0.96 18.54 23.45
CA THR A 83 1.39 19.08 22.15
C THR A 83 2.27 18.06 21.42
N GLY A 84 1.98 17.83 20.14
CA GLY A 84 2.73 16.86 19.32
C GLY A 84 2.50 15.41 19.76
N ASP A 85 3.36 14.52 19.27
CA ASP A 85 3.26 13.08 19.52
C ASP A 85 3.77 12.71 20.92
N ASP A 86 3.08 11.77 21.57
CA ASP A 86 3.39 11.33 22.93
C ASP A 86 4.52 10.31 22.96
N ILE A 87 4.64 9.48 21.93
CA ILE A 87 5.69 8.47 21.80
C ILE A 87 6.23 8.52 20.37
N ILE A 88 7.55 8.60 20.22
CA ILE A 88 8.22 8.56 18.92
C ILE A 88 9.30 7.49 18.98
N TYR A 89 9.16 6.47 18.13
CA TYR A 89 10.20 5.47 17.90
C TYR A 89 11.01 5.86 16.68
N ARG A 90 12.31 6.07 16.85
CA ARG A 90 13.24 6.48 15.81
C ARG A 90 14.22 5.38 15.48
N PHE A 91 14.32 5.07 14.19
CA PHE A 91 15.22 4.07 13.62
C PHE A 91 16.27 4.75 12.76
N LYS A 92 17.53 4.35 12.97
CA LYS A 92 18.67 4.78 12.16
C LYS A 92 19.48 3.56 11.77
N PHE A 93 19.90 3.53 10.51
CA PHE A 93 20.55 2.37 9.92
C PHE A 93 22.02 2.66 9.62
N LYS A 94 22.81 1.59 9.61
CA LYS A 94 24.24 1.62 9.28
C LYS A 94 24.62 0.38 8.48
N GLN A 95 25.42 0.58 7.45
CA GLN A 95 25.93 -0.48 6.58
C GLN A 95 27.42 -0.74 6.83
N THR A 96 27.84 -1.99 6.62
CA THR A 96 29.27 -2.37 6.66
C THR A 96 29.54 -3.47 5.63
N ASN A 97 30.70 -3.41 4.98
CA ASN A 97 31.18 -4.46 4.09
C ASN A 97 32.10 -5.43 4.83
N GLU A 98 31.73 -6.70 4.92
CA GLU A 98 32.58 -7.73 5.55
C GLU A 98 33.67 -8.29 4.62
N ASP A 99 33.48 -8.17 3.29
CA ASP A 99 34.46 -8.51 2.27
C ASP A 99 34.44 -7.51 1.10
N PRO A 100 35.06 -6.32 1.25
CA PRO A 100 35.05 -5.29 0.21
C PRO A 100 35.88 -5.67 -1.04
N THR A 101 36.48 -6.86 -1.09
CA THR A 101 37.29 -7.30 -2.25
C THR A 101 36.47 -7.96 -3.36
N THR A 102 35.15 -7.99 -3.22
CA THR A 102 34.23 -8.59 -4.21
C THR A 102 33.05 -7.70 -4.54
N PHE A 103 32.49 -7.92 -5.72
CA PHE A 103 31.20 -7.36 -6.11
C PHE A 103 30.01 -8.20 -5.63
N PHE A 104 30.22 -9.45 -5.18
CA PHE A 104 29.13 -10.26 -4.64
C PHE A 104 28.69 -9.70 -3.29
N ASN A 105 27.38 -9.58 -3.10
CA ASN A 105 26.79 -9.14 -1.84
C ASN A 105 27.04 -10.17 -0.74
N ILE A 106 26.96 -11.47 -1.06
CA ILE A 106 27.25 -12.55 -0.12
C ILE A 106 28.25 -13.52 -0.75
N ARG A 107 29.34 -13.81 -0.04
CA ARG A 107 30.21 -14.96 -0.33
C ARG A 107 30.99 -15.44 0.88
N LEU A 108 31.31 -16.73 0.93
CA LEU A 108 32.21 -17.35 1.93
C LEU A 108 31.82 -17.02 3.38
N GLY A 109 30.52 -17.08 3.69
CA GLY A 109 29.99 -16.76 5.02
C GLY A 109 29.98 -15.28 5.40
N LYS A 110 30.31 -14.38 4.46
CA LYS A 110 30.35 -12.93 4.68
C LYS A 110 29.29 -12.20 3.87
N GLN A 111 28.83 -11.07 4.41
CA GLN A 111 27.84 -10.16 3.82
C GLN A 111 28.42 -8.76 3.63
N ASN A 112 28.40 -8.27 2.39
CA ASN A 112 28.58 -6.87 2.06
C ASN A 112 27.25 -6.12 2.15
N LEU A 113 27.32 -4.80 2.35
CA LEU A 113 26.15 -3.97 2.66
C LEU A 113 25.34 -4.56 3.83
N LYS A 114 26.03 -5.14 4.82
CA LYS A 114 25.41 -5.67 6.02
C LYS A 114 24.81 -4.53 6.81
N THR A 115 23.48 -4.51 6.88
CA THR A 115 22.74 -3.44 7.54
C THR A 115 22.43 -3.80 8.99
N THR A 116 22.67 -2.85 9.87
CA THR A 116 22.25 -2.88 11.28
C THR A 116 21.47 -1.63 11.60
N TYR A 117 20.72 -1.63 12.70
CA TYR A 117 19.95 -0.49 13.13
C TYR A 117 20.04 -0.22 14.63
N ASP A 118 19.89 1.05 14.98
CA ASP A 118 19.62 1.49 16.34
C ASP A 118 18.17 1.97 16.41
N CYS A 119 17.44 1.53 17.44
CA CYS A 119 16.12 2.03 17.77
C CYS A 119 16.17 2.82 19.08
N SER A 120 15.58 4.01 19.06
CA SER A 120 15.45 4.86 20.25
C SER A 120 14.03 5.37 20.38
N VAL A 121 13.58 5.58 21.62
CA VAL A 121 12.24 6.07 21.92
C VAL A 121 12.30 7.41 22.67
N SER A 122 11.48 8.37 22.24
CA SER A 122 11.12 9.56 22.99
C SER A 122 9.70 9.35 23.53
N SER A 123 9.47 9.71 24.80
CA SER A 123 8.13 9.60 25.41
C SER A 123 7.82 10.85 26.23
N ALA A 124 6.64 11.43 26.04
CA ALA A 124 6.19 12.68 26.66
C ALA A 124 7.21 13.83 26.50
N GLY A 125 7.73 14.01 25.28
CA GLY A 125 8.71 15.05 24.93
C GLY A 125 10.10 14.89 25.57
N LYS A 126 10.38 13.77 26.25
CA LYS A 126 11.69 13.50 26.86
C LYS A 126 12.75 13.21 25.79
N PRO A 127 14.04 13.42 26.07
CA PRO A 127 15.11 13.04 25.14
C PRO A 127 15.04 11.56 24.74
N PHE A 128 15.40 11.27 23.48
CA PHE A 128 15.46 9.91 22.96
C PHE A 128 16.37 9.01 23.81
N LYS A 129 15.87 7.82 24.15
CA LYS A 129 16.62 6.76 24.83
C LYS A 129 16.72 5.55 23.92
N SER A 130 17.93 5.03 23.73
CA SER A 130 18.12 3.78 22.98
C SER A 130 17.44 2.61 23.68
N ILE A 131 16.72 1.80 22.91
CA ILE A 131 16.08 0.55 23.34
C ILE A 131 16.63 -0.65 22.58
N ILE A 132 17.21 -0.44 21.39
CA ILE A 132 17.98 -1.44 20.63
C ILE A 132 19.23 -0.74 20.10
N THR A 133 20.38 -1.38 20.25
CA THR A 133 21.65 -0.96 19.63
C THR A 133 22.19 -2.13 18.82
N GLY A 134 22.51 -1.90 17.54
CA GLY A 134 23.02 -2.95 16.65
C GLY A 134 22.03 -4.08 16.36
N GLY A 135 20.74 -3.76 16.26
CA GLY A 135 19.73 -4.69 15.73
C GLY A 135 20.08 -5.11 14.30
N VAL A 136 19.69 -6.32 13.91
CA VAL A 136 20.07 -6.91 12.62
C VAL A 136 18.97 -6.70 11.59
N VAL A 137 19.36 -6.30 10.38
CA VAL A 137 18.51 -6.40 9.18
C VAL A 137 18.94 -7.65 8.41
N PRO A 138 18.04 -8.60 8.09
CA PRO A 138 18.42 -9.78 7.32
C PRO A 138 18.86 -9.36 5.91
N PRO A 139 19.76 -10.12 5.26
CA PRO A 139 20.14 -9.82 3.87
C PRO A 139 18.94 -9.93 2.94
N ASN A 140 19.01 -9.31 1.76
CA ASN A 140 18.05 -9.58 0.69
C ASN A 140 18.02 -11.06 0.30
N ASN A 141 16.86 -11.57 -0.13
CA ASN A 141 16.69 -12.98 -0.51
C ASN A 141 17.27 -13.25 -1.92
N ILE A 142 18.59 -13.17 -2.05
CA ILE A 142 19.29 -13.21 -3.34
C ILE A 142 19.03 -14.50 -4.11
N GLY A 143 19.14 -15.65 -3.42
CA GLY A 143 19.01 -16.96 -4.05
C GLY A 143 19.79 -18.05 -3.30
N PRO A 144 19.60 -19.32 -3.72
CA PRO A 144 20.05 -20.49 -2.96
C PRO A 144 21.57 -20.53 -2.78
N ARG A 145 22.36 -20.08 -3.76
CA ARG A 145 23.82 -20.05 -3.63
C ARG A 145 24.33 -19.04 -2.61
N SER A 146 23.66 -17.89 -2.49
CA SER A 146 24.06 -16.86 -1.53
C SER A 146 23.56 -17.20 -0.12
N ILE A 147 22.34 -17.71 0.00
CA ILE A 147 21.71 -17.96 1.30
C ILE A 147 22.06 -19.35 1.85
N GLU A 148 21.88 -20.41 1.05
CA GLU A 148 21.83 -21.80 1.51
C GLU A 148 23.14 -22.56 1.39
N ASP A 149 23.98 -22.23 0.41
CA ASP A 149 25.24 -22.93 0.19
C ASP A 149 26.19 -22.73 1.41
N PRO A 150 26.63 -23.81 2.08
CA PRO A 150 27.44 -23.71 3.29
C PRO A 150 28.93 -23.43 3.03
N VAL A 151 29.37 -23.49 1.78
CA VAL A 151 30.77 -23.25 1.39
C VAL A 151 30.92 -21.85 0.83
N VAL A 152 30.05 -21.47 -0.11
CA VAL A 152 30.16 -20.17 -0.79
C VAL A 152 29.12 -19.15 -0.34
N GLY A 153 28.04 -19.54 0.33
CA GLY A 153 26.99 -18.66 0.84
C GLY A 153 27.04 -18.48 2.35
N LEU A 154 25.88 -18.25 2.97
CA LEU A 154 25.72 -18.15 4.43
C LEU A 154 25.48 -19.52 5.11
N GLY A 155 25.18 -20.58 4.35
CA GLY A 155 24.95 -21.91 4.90
C GLY A 155 23.70 -22.02 5.78
N THR A 156 22.64 -21.26 5.50
CA THR A 156 21.40 -21.22 6.28
C THR A 156 20.17 -21.14 5.37
N ASN A 157 18.95 -21.16 5.92
CA ASN A 157 17.75 -20.86 5.14
C ASN A 157 17.23 -19.45 5.47
N TYR A 158 16.49 -18.87 4.53
CA TYR A 158 16.00 -17.50 4.65
C TYR A 158 15.00 -17.32 5.81
N GLU A 159 14.16 -18.32 6.05
CA GLU A 159 13.23 -18.33 7.19
C GLU A 159 13.93 -18.16 8.54
N LYS A 160 15.11 -18.77 8.70
CA LYS A 160 15.93 -18.60 9.89
C LYS A 160 16.47 -17.16 9.98
N LEU A 161 17.01 -16.62 8.90
CA LEU A 161 17.53 -15.23 8.86
C LEU A 161 16.44 -14.21 9.23
N PHE A 162 15.25 -14.39 8.66
CA PHE A 162 14.08 -13.54 8.93
C PHE A 162 13.66 -13.60 10.40
N LYS A 163 13.58 -14.79 10.99
CA LYS A 163 13.23 -14.99 12.42
C LYS A 163 14.31 -14.47 13.37
N ASP A 164 15.59 -14.70 13.05
CA ASP A 164 16.72 -14.26 13.87
C ASP A 164 16.85 -12.73 13.90
N ALA A 165 16.31 -12.01 12.89
CA ALA A 165 16.29 -10.55 12.86
C ALA A 165 15.26 -9.93 13.81
N ILE A 166 14.31 -10.72 14.35
CA ILE A 166 13.36 -10.24 15.34
C ILE A 166 14.10 -9.94 16.65
N THR A 167 14.19 -8.66 16.99
CA THR A 167 15.00 -8.15 18.11
C THR A 167 14.08 -7.69 19.25
N PRO A 168 14.15 -8.30 20.45
CA PRO A 168 13.47 -7.77 21.62
C PRO A 168 14.13 -6.45 22.07
N SER A 169 13.33 -5.48 22.48
CA SER A 169 13.84 -4.25 23.06
C SER A 169 14.49 -4.54 24.42
N THR A 170 15.57 -3.82 24.72
CA THR A 170 16.23 -3.84 26.04
C THR A 170 15.54 -2.88 27.03
N GLY A 171 14.59 -2.08 26.55
CA GLY A 171 13.73 -1.25 27.38
C GLY A 171 12.77 -2.11 28.21
N ARG A 172 12.31 -1.61 29.35
CA ARG A 172 11.29 -2.31 30.18
C ARG A 172 9.89 -2.32 29.53
N GLY A 173 9.76 -1.91 28.27
CA GLY A 173 8.50 -1.76 27.54
C GLY A 173 8.00 -3.02 26.85
N GLY A 174 8.85 -4.05 26.68
CA GLY A 174 8.46 -5.34 26.11
C GLY A 174 8.21 -5.33 24.60
N GLU A 175 8.72 -4.32 23.88
CA GLU A 175 8.58 -4.22 22.44
C GLU A 175 9.41 -5.28 21.70
N MET A 176 8.89 -5.79 20.60
CA MET A 176 9.62 -6.62 19.64
C MET A 176 9.70 -5.87 18.31
N VAL A 177 10.88 -5.89 17.67
CA VAL A 177 11.13 -5.16 16.43
C VAL A 177 11.66 -6.08 15.35
N TYR A 178 11.14 -5.94 14.13
CA TYR A 178 11.73 -6.48 12.91
C TYR A 178 11.97 -5.33 11.94
N CYS A 179 13.17 -5.24 11.37
CA CYS A 179 13.48 -4.30 10.30
C CYS A 179 14.08 -5.10 9.14
N GLY A 180 13.51 -5.03 7.95
CA GLY A 180 14.12 -5.66 6.77
C GLY A 180 13.17 -5.89 5.60
N PRO A 181 13.67 -6.52 4.53
CA PRO A 181 12.87 -6.83 3.36
C PRO A 181 11.74 -7.81 3.71
N ALA A 182 10.61 -7.63 3.06
CA ALA A 182 9.43 -8.47 3.10
C ALA A 182 8.78 -8.47 1.72
N ASP A 183 7.86 -9.40 1.49
CA ASP A 183 6.85 -9.22 0.45
C ASP A 183 6.03 -7.95 0.74
N ASP A 184 5.63 -7.22 -0.30
CA ASP A 184 4.78 -6.04 -0.14
C ASP A 184 3.36 -6.46 0.29
N PRO A 185 2.92 -6.16 1.52
CA PRO A 185 1.61 -6.61 1.99
C PRO A 185 0.45 -5.88 1.31
N PHE A 186 0.71 -4.77 0.61
CA PHE A 186 -0.31 -4.06 -0.13
C PHE A 186 -0.75 -4.85 -1.36
N PHE A 187 -1.89 -4.49 -1.93
CA PHE A 187 -2.41 -5.11 -3.14
C PHE A 187 -3.36 -4.14 -3.83
N VAL A 188 -3.13 -3.88 -5.11
CA VAL A 188 -3.92 -2.89 -5.85
C VAL A 188 -3.67 -3.00 -7.34
N ASP A 189 -4.72 -2.75 -8.12
CA ASP A 189 -4.62 -2.52 -9.55
C ASP A 189 -4.16 -1.08 -9.85
N LEU A 190 -2.87 -0.81 -9.73
CA LEU A 190 -2.33 0.55 -9.94
C LEU A 190 -2.55 1.06 -11.35
N GLY A 191 -2.36 0.19 -12.35
CA GLY A 191 -2.55 0.54 -13.74
C GLY A 191 -3.98 0.97 -14.02
N GLY A 192 -4.97 0.23 -13.51
CA GLY A 192 -6.38 0.54 -13.69
C GLY A 192 -6.84 1.75 -12.87
N ILE A 193 -6.43 1.83 -11.59
CA ILE A 193 -6.83 2.94 -10.71
C ILE A 193 -6.26 4.27 -11.22
N PHE A 194 -4.98 4.32 -11.59
CA PHE A 194 -4.33 5.57 -12.03
C PHE A 194 -4.42 5.84 -13.54
N ASP A 195 -4.97 4.92 -14.34
CA ASP A 195 -5.48 5.20 -15.69
C ASP A 195 -6.91 5.74 -15.60
N LEU A 196 -7.07 6.88 -14.93
CA LEU A 196 -8.35 7.57 -14.71
C LEU A 196 -9.48 6.64 -14.22
N ALA A 197 -9.20 5.87 -13.17
CA ALA A 197 -10.14 4.95 -12.57
C ALA A 197 -10.72 3.90 -13.55
N HIS A 198 -9.99 3.56 -14.62
CA HIS A 198 -10.30 2.46 -15.51
C HIS A 198 -10.01 1.10 -14.85
N THR A 199 -10.68 0.80 -13.74
CA THR A 199 -10.51 -0.48 -13.05
C THR A 199 -10.84 -1.60 -14.03
N ARG A 200 -9.93 -2.58 -14.13
CA ARG A 200 -10.07 -3.67 -15.10
C ARG A 200 -11.21 -4.62 -14.74
N ALA A 201 -11.67 -4.59 -13.50
CA ALA A 201 -12.84 -5.31 -13.01
C ALA A 201 -14.16 -4.66 -13.46
N GLY A 202 -14.22 -3.31 -13.53
CA GLY A 202 -15.41 -2.55 -13.93
C GLY A 202 -15.43 -2.07 -15.39
N GLY A 203 -14.29 -2.10 -16.09
CA GLY A 203 -14.17 -1.68 -17.50
C GLY A 203 -14.71 -2.71 -18.51
N THR A 204 -14.56 -2.41 -19.81
CA THR A 204 -15.05 -3.23 -20.96
C THR A 204 -14.47 -4.66 -21.08
N GLY A 205 -13.81 -5.18 -20.06
CA GLY A 205 -13.35 -6.57 -19.94
C GLY A 205 -12.14 -6.92 -20.81
N VAL A 206 -11.43 -5.93 -21.37
CA VAL A 206 -10.33 -6.19 -22.32
C VAL A 206 -9.09 -6.76 -21.61
N ASN A 207 -8.87 -6.43 -20.34
CA ASN A 207 -7.76 -6.92 -19.51
C ASN A 207 -8.26 -7.38 -18.14
N GLN A 208 -7.63 -8.41 -17.57
CA GLN A 208 -7.92 -8.84 -16.20
C GLN A 208 -7.27 -7.87 -15.19
N PRO A 209 -7.89 -7.63 -14.02
CA PRO A 209 -7.24 -6.98 -12.89
C PRO A 209 -5.89 -7.64 -12.57
N ILE A 210 -4.86 -6.84 -12.31
CA ILE A 210 -3.54 -7.33 -11.91
C ILE A 210 -3.12 -6.55 -10.69
N ASP A 211 -2.78 -7.28 -9.63
CA ASP A 211 -2.04 -6.75 -8.50
C ASP A 211 -0.67 -6.28 -8.99
N ALA A 212 -0.47 -4.97 -9.01
CA ALA A 212 0.73 -4.35 -9.57
C ALA A 212 1.92 -4.41 -8.62
N VAL A 213 1.70 -4.67 -7.33
CA VAL A 213 2.76 -4.84 -6.32
C VAL A 213 3.07 -6.31 -6.06
N ALA A 214 2.27 -7.24 -6.57
CA ALA A 214 2.58 -8.66 -6.57
C ALA A 214 4.01 -8.95 -7.09
N CYS A 215 4.65 -9.94 -6.49
CA CYS A 215 6.04 -10.32 -6.78
C CYS A 215 7.09 -9.22 -6.56
N HIS A 216 6.76 -8.12 -5.88
CA HIS A 216 7.72 -7.12 -5.41
C HIS A 216 7.97 -7.27 -3.91
N ASN A 217 9.17 -6.85 -3.49
CA ASN A 217 9.48 -6.71 -2.08
C ASN A 217 9.36 -5.23 -1.65
N VAL A 218 9.36 -5.04 -0.35
CA VAL A 218 9.42 -3.74 0.33
C VAL A 218 10.27 -3.89 1.60
N HIS A 219 10.90 -2.81 2.07
CA HIS A 219 11.52 -2.82 3.40
C HIS A 219 10.52 -2.37 4.46
N VAL A 220 10.30 -3.19 5.50
CA VAL A 220 9.38 -2.85 6.59
C VAL A 220 10.10 -2.60 7.90
N ILE A 221 9.57 -1.68 8.69
CA ILE A 221 9.81 -1.54 10.12
C ILE A 221 8.54 -2.01 10.83
N ALA A 222 8.59 -3.20 11.42
CA ALA A 222 7.49 -3.79 12.16
C ALA A 222 7.78 -3.79 13.67
N MET A 223 6.79 -3.39 14.46
CA MET A 223 6.84 -3.36 15.91
C MET A 223 5.65 -4.10 16.51
N LYS A 224 5.89 -4.98 17.49
CA LYS A 224 4.86 -5.52 18.40
C LYS A 224 5.05 -4.86 19.76
N ILE A 225 4.06 -4.09 20.19
CA ILE A 225 4.14 -3.21 21.36
C ILE A 225 3.02 -3.60 22.33
N PRO A 226 3.31 -3.88 23.61
CA PRO A 226 2.27 -4.14 24.59
C PRO A 226 1.29 -2.96 24.70
N ILE A 227 -0.03 -3.24 24.79
CA ILE A 227 -1.07 -2.22 24.93
C ILE A 227 -0.78 -1.30 26.13
N LYS A 228 -0.24 -1.87 27.21
CA LYS A 228 0.17 -1.12 28.42
C LYS A 228 1.21 -0.03 28.15
N THR A 229 2.06 -0.22 27.14
CA THR A 229 3.08 0.75 26.76
C THR A 229 2.46 1.92 25.98
N LEU A 230 1.40 1.65 25.21
CA LEU A 230 0.69 2.63 24.37
C LEU A 230 -0.45 3.34 25.10
N GLN A 231 -1.07 2.71 26.09
CA GLN A 231 -2.20 3.27 26.82
C GLN A 231 -1.71 4.41 27.73
N MET A 232 -2.42 5.55 27.71
CA MET A 232 -2.00 6.82 28.32
C MET A 232 -1.69 6.76 29.83
N ASP A 233 -2.40 5.92 30.58
CA ASP A 233 -2.25 5.66 32.02
C ASP A 233 -1.48 4.37 32.31
N HIS A 234 -0.93 3.73 31.29
CA HIS A 234 -0.29 2.42 31.35
C HIS A 234 -1.19 1.31 31.93
N LYS A 235 -2.48 1.32 31.57
CA LYS A 235 -3.42 0.22 31.88
C LYS A 235 -3.24 -0.95 30.91
N SER A 236 -3.45 -2.17 31.40
CA SER A 236 -3.47 -3.37 30.55
C SER A 236 -4.72 -3.41 29.67
N SER A 237 -4.74 -4.23 28.63
CA SER A 237 -5.93 -4.47 27.79
C SER A 237 -7.21 -4.83 28.56
N ASN A 238 -7.10 -5.55 29.67
CA ASN A 238 -8.25 -5.92 30.52
C ASN A 238 -8.83 -4.74 31.34
N GLY A 239 -8.19 -3.57 31.31
CA GLY A 239 -8.64 -2.38 32.01
C GLY A 239 -9.64 -1.54 31.21
N ALA A 240 -9.93 -1.88 29.96
CA ALA A 240 -10.89 -1.16 29.14
C ALA A 240 -12.31 -1.43 29.63
N ARG A 241 -13.11 -0.38 29.83
CA ARG A 241 -14.51 -0.49 30.29
C ARG A 241 -15.40 -1.20 29.28
N SER A 242 -15.17 -0.93 28.00
CA SER A 242 -15.83 -1.57 26.87
C SER A 242 -15.04 -1.27 25.60
N ILE A 243 -15.51 -1.74 24.45
CA ILE A 243 -14.98 -1.33 23.14
C ILE A 243 -15.21 0.15 22.83
N LEU A 244 -15.94 0.88 23.67
CA LEU A 244 -16.15 2.33 23.53
C LEU A 244 -15.30 3.17 24.50
N ASP A 245 -14.33 2.57 25.21
CA ASP A 245 -13.50 3.31 26.17
C ASP A 245 -12.54 4.28 25.45
N PRO A 246 -12.69 5.62 25.58
CA PRO A 246 -11.85 6.58 24.86
C PRO A 246 -10.39 6.56 25.31
N ASP A 247 -10.10 6.04 26.52
CA ASP A 247 -8.74 5.96 27.07
C ASP A 247 -7.86 4.90 26.35
N TYR A 248 -8.42 4.18 25.37
CA TYR A 248 -7.76 3.12 24.60
C TYR A 248 -7.63 3.44 23.10
N VAL A 249 -7.89 4.69 22.70
CA VAL A 249 -7.69 5.14 21.32
C VAL A 249 -6.31 5.78 21.18
N ILE A 250 -5.59 5.41 20.12
CA ILE A 250 -4.32 6.03 19.72
C ILE A 250 -4.37 6.49 18.27
N GLY A 251 -3.61 7.54 17.95
CA GLY A 251 -3.27 7.93 16.58
C GLY A 251 -1.88 7.42 16.22
N VAL A 252 -1.71 6.87 15.02
CA VAL A 252 -0.44 6.34 14.53
C VAL A 252 -0.13 6.91 13.14
N TRP A 253 1.10 7.37 12.94
CA TRP A 253 1.61 7.76 11.63
C TRP A 253 3.12 7.52 11.56
N ALA A 254 3.68 7.49 10.37
CA ALA A 254 5.11 7.27 10.16
C ALA A 254 5.70 8.34 9.24
N SER A 255 7.00 8.60 9.38
CA SER A 255 7.70 9.62 8.60
C SER A 255 9.14 9.24 8.31
N ALA A 256 9.67 9.80 7.22
CA ALA A 256 11.09 9.80 6.94
C ALA A 256 11.62 11.23 6.97
N SER A 257 12.75 11.44 7.65
CA SER A 257 13.41 12.72 7.75
C SER A 257 14.88 12.67 7.33
N ARG A 258 15.38 13.74 6.71
CA ARG A 258 16.75 13.90 6.19
C ARG A 258 17.51 15.00 6.95
N PRO A 259 18.84 14.94 7.09
CA PRO A 259 19.62 16.08 7.55
C PRO A 259 19.43 17.31 6.65
N LYS A 260 19.22 18.49 7.24
CA LYS A 260 18.94 19.75 6.50
C LYS A 260 19.99 20.16 5.46
N ILE A 261 21.26 19.76 5.64
CA ILE A 261 22.35 20.05 4.71
C ILE A 261 23.17 18.79 4.48
N ALA A 262 23.32 18.40 3.22
CA ALA A 262 24.31 17.44 2.76
C ALA A 262 25.36 18.16 1.91
N LYS A 263 26.65 17.90 2.15
CA LYS A 263 27.74 18.30 1.25
C LYS A 263 28.25 17.06 0.55
N LEU A 264 28.59 17.12 -0.73
CA LEU A 264 29.41 16.07 -1.34
C LEU A 264 30.89 16.40 -1.05
N ARG A 265 31.66 15.38 -0.69
CA ARG A 265 33.13 15.47 -0.61
C ARG A 265 33.70 15.38 -2.03
N GLU A 266 34.97 15.75 -2.19
CA GLU A 266 35.66 15.69 -3.48
C GLU A 266 35.74 14.28 -4.08
N ASP A 267 35.64 13.23 -3.24
CA ASP A 267 35.61 11.82 -3.65
C ASP A 267 34.21 11.34 -4.07
N GLY A 268 33.22 12.25 -4.16
CA GLY A 268 31.84 11.93 -4.49
C GLY A 268 31.04 11.30 -3.34
N THR A 269 31.65 11.05 -2.18
CA THR A 269 30.93 10.56 -1.01
C THR A 269 30.19 11.70 -0.32
N PRO A 270 28.98 11.47 0.19
CA PRO A 270 28.30 12.51 0.95
C PRO A 270 28.98 12.76 2.31
N GLY A 271 29.41 13.99 2.52
CA GLY A 271 29.81 14.58 3.78
C GLY A 271 28.59 15.08 4.54
N TYR A 272 28.01 14.22 5.37
CA TYR A 272 26.93 14.59 6.26
C TYR A 272 27.46 15.33 7.49
N HIS A 273 26.83 16.46 7.83
CA HIS A 273 26.99 17.06 9.15
C HIS A 273 25.96 16.43 10.10
N TYR A 274 26.38 15.38 10.83
CA TYR A 274 25.55 14.63 11.79
C TYR A 274 25.00 15.46 12.97
N GLN A 275 25.34 16.75 13.06
CA GLN A 275 24.93 17.68 14.11
C GLN A 275 23.82 18.66 13.68
N LEU A 276 23.36 18.61 12.42
CA LEU A 276 22.29 19.49 11.94
C LEU A 276 20.91 18.88 12.18
N PRO A 277 19.86 19.72 12.34
CA PRO A 277 18.49 19.25 12.50
C PRO A 277 18.03 18.44 11.28
N TYR A 278 17.17 17.46 11.55
CA TYR A 278 16.46 16.69 10.54
C TYR A 278 15.25 17.50 10.04
N VAL A 279 14.88 17.29 8.78
CA VAL A 279 13.70 17.85 8.13
C VAL A 279 12.89 16.68 7.58
N GLN A 280 11.59 16.66 7.86
CA GLN A 280 10.68 15.67 7.31
C GLN A 280 10.57 15.84 5.80
N VAL A 281 10.62 14.73 5.08
CA VAL A 281 10.50 14.71 3.62
C VAL A 281 9.35 13.83 3.14
N SER A 282 8.93 12.86 3.95
CA SER A 282 7.80 11.97 3.68
C SER A 282 7.05 11.66 4.97
N ARG A 283 5.73 11.47 4.86
CA ARG A 283 4.88 10.93 5.93
C ARG A 283 3.70 10.15 5.37
N LEU A 284 3.15 9.25 6.19
CA LEU A 284 1.86 8.61 5.97
C LEU A 284 1.16 8.38 7.30
N GLY A 285 -0.13 8.72 7.38
CA GLY A 285 -1.04 8.34 8.45
C GLY A 285 -2.07 7.36 7.91
N MET A 286 -3.23 7.86 7.51
CA MET A 286 -4.26 7.09 6.83
C MET A 286 -3.79 6.66 5.44
N PRO A 287 -4.19 5.46 4.97
CA PRO A 287 -3.93 5.01 3.61
C PRO A 287 -4.51 5.99 2.59
N LEU A 288 -3.89 6.04 1.41
CA LEU A 288 -4.39 6.72 0.21
C LEU A 288 -4.61 8.25 0.34
N THR A 289 -4.34 8.86 1.49
CA THR A 289 -4.37 10.32 1.66
C THR A 289 -3.44 11.00 0.64
N ASN A 290 -2.19 10.55 0.58
CA ASN A 290 -1.18 11.12 -0.32
C ASN A 290 -1.45 10.74 -1.78
N GLU A 291 -2.09 9.61 -2.03
CA GLU A 291 -2.28 8.97 -3.32
C GLU A 291 -3.48 9.55 -4.06
N ALA A 292 -4.64 9.62 -3.38
CA ALA A 292 -5.95 9.87 -3.96
C ALA A 292 -6.66 11.13 -3.43
N ILE A 293 -6.29 11.65 -2.25
CA ILE A 293 -6.93 12.84 -1.67
C ILE A 293 -6.13 14.12 -1.98
N ILE A 294 -4.82 14.10 -1.73
CA ILE A 294 -3.98 15.28 -1.95
C ILE A 294 -3.64 15.41 -3.44
N PRO A 295 -3.93 16.54 -4.10
CA PRO A 295 -3.62 16.73 -5.51
C PRO A 295 -2.11 16.84 -5.73
N ILE A 296 -1.65 16.41 -6.91
CA ILE A 296 -0.22 16.32 -7.27
C ILE A 296 0.56 17.60 -6.95
N GLY A 297 -0.03 18.78 -7.15
CA GLY A 297 0.62 20.07 -6.89
C GLY A 297 0.94 20.36 -5.43
N ASP A 298 0.22 19.72 -4.50
CA ASP A 298 0.35 19.94 -3.06
C ASP A 298 1.04 18.77 -2.34
N LYS A 299 1.26 17.62 -2.99
CA LYS A 299 1.82 16.40 -2.37
C LYS A 299 3.17 16.62 -1.71
N ASP A 300 4.09 17.32 -2.37
CA ASP A 300 5.41 17.61 -1.79
C ASP A 300 5.30 18.52 -0.55
N TYR A 301 4.40 19.51 -0.59
CA TYR A 301 4.15 20.38 0.57
C TYR A 301 3.54 19.57 1.71
N TRP A 302 2.50 18.78 1.44
CA TRP A 302 1.86 17.89 2.42
C TRP A 302 2.85 16.93 3.09
N ASN A 303 3.74 16.29 2.31
CA ASN A 303 4.77 15.39 2.81
C ASN A 303 5.80 16.07 3.73
N SER A 304 6.05 17.36 3.52
CA SER A 304 6.94 18.16 4.37
C SER A 304 6.32 18.62 5.69
N GLN A 305 4.99 18.53 5.83
CA GLN A 305 4.24 18.98 7.00
C GLN A 305 3.99 17.84 8.00
N THR A 306 3.90 18.19 9.29
CA THR A 306 3.38 17.24 10.30
C THR A 306 1.85 17.22 10.25
N PRO A 307 1.18 16.12 10.67
CA PRO A 307 -0.29 16.06 10.69
C PRO A 307 -0.97 17.21 11.47
N TYR A 308 -0.29 17.80 12.45
CA TYR A 308 -0.78 18.96 13.21
C TYR A 308 -0.99 20.23 12.38
N ASN A 309 -0.50 20.27 11.14
CA ASN A 309 -0.66 21.37 10.20
C ASN A 309 -1.69 21.04 9.09
N ASP A 310 -2.49 19.98 9.24
CA ASP A 310 -3.37 19.49 8.17
C ASP A 310 -4.58 20.37 7.86
N GLY A 311 -4.81 21.43 8.65
CA GLY A 311 -5.87 22.41 8.41
C GLY A 311 -5.87 22.99 6.99
N ASP A 312 -4.69 23.15 6.38
CA ASP A 312 -4.53 23.66 5.00
C ASP A 312 -5.08 22.67 3.94
N PHE A 313 -5.20 21.39 4.27
CA PHE A 313 -5.57 20.30 3.37
C PHE A 313 -7.02 19.79 3.57
N GLU A 314 -7.72 20.21 4.63
CA GLU A 314 -9.09 19.75 4.94
C GLU A 314 -10.08 19.95 3.78
N LYS A 315 -9.85 20.94 2.92
CA LYS A 315 -10.64 21.20 1.71
C LYS A 315 -10.71 19.98 0.78
N TYR A 316 -9.65 19.16 0.74
CA TYR A 316 -9.59 17.95 -0.09
C TYR A 316 -10.37 16.78 0.49
N PHE A 317 -10.73 16.82 1.77
CA PHE A 317 -11.58 15.80 2.41
C PHE A 317 -13.05 16.21 2.42
N THR A 318 -13.32 17.52 2.45
CA THR A 318 -14.69 18.06 2.53
C THR A 318 -15.38 18.17 1.17
N ASN A 319 -14.61 18.29 0.10
CA ASN A 319 -15.02 18.21 -1.32
C ASN A 319 -13.92 17.43 -2.08
N PRO A 320 -13.86 16.09 -1.96
CA PRO A 320 -12.80 15.29 -2.54
C PRO A 320 -12.92 15.21 -4.06
N GLU A 321 -11.85 15.49 -4.80
CA GLU A 321 -11.84 15.40 -6.27
C GLU A 321 -12.32 14.04 -6.78
N LEU A 322 -12.04 12.96 -6.04
CA LEU A 322 -12.50 11.60 -6.35
C LEU A 322 -14.04 11.49 -6.43
N ALA A 323 -14.79 12.28 -5.65
CA ALA A 323 -16.25 12.30 -5.69
C ALA A 323 -16.81 12.83 -7.02
N LEU A 324 -16.07 13.70 -7.73
CA LEU A 324 -16.49 14.22 -9.05
C LEU A 324 -16.58 13.11 -10.12
N TYR A 325 -15.87 11.99 -9.92
CA TYR A 325 -15.92 10.81 -10.79
C TYR A 325 -17.01 9.81 -10.38
N MET A 326 -17.77 10.13 -9.33
CA MET A 326 -18.93 9.38 -8.82
C MET A 326 -20.19 10.25 -8.85
N ASP A 327 -20.17 11.35 -9.59
CA ASP A 327 -21.26 12.31 -9.77
C ASP A 327 -21.58 12.35 -11.27
N ASP A 328 -22.81 11.96 -11.64
CA ASP A 328 -23.22 11.84 -13.04
C ASP A 328 -23.39 13.20 -13.74
N ASP A 329 -23.58 14.28 -12.98
CA ASP A 329 -23.60 15.66 -13.49
C ASP A 329 -22.18 16.21 -13.74
N GLN A 330 -21.14 15.52 -13.25
CA GLN A 330 -19.73 15.88 -13.42
C GLN A 330 -18.99 14.89 -14.35
N PHE A 331 -18.07 14.08 -13.81
CA PHE A 331 -17.21 13.17 -14.56
C PHE A 331 -17.63 11.70 -14.43
N GLY A 332 -18.66 11.39 -13.64
CA GLY A 332 -19.21 10.04 -13.48
C GLY A 332 -19.42 9.28 -14.80
N PRO A 333 -20.05 9.87 -15.84
CA PRO A 333 -20.30 9.17 -17.10
C PRO A 333 -19.03 8.86 -17.91
N LEU A 334 -17.89 9.46 -17.53
CA LEU A 334 -16.59 9.22 -18.15
C LEU A 334 -15.83 8.06 -17.51
N VAL A 335 -16.29 7.55 -16.36
CA VAL A 335 -15.66 6.45 -15.62
C VAL A 335 -16.66 5.30 -15.43
N PRO A 336 -16.96 4.51 -16.49
CA PRO A 336 -17.93 3.40 -16.39
C PRO A 336 -17.56 2.34 -15.35
N ALA A 337 -16.26 2.21 -15.07
CA ALA A 337 -15.77 1.32 -14.03
C ALA A 337 -16.33 1.67 -12.64
N PHE A 338 -16.77 2.90 -12.42
CA PHE A 338 -17.39 3.36 -11.17
C PHE A 338 -18.92 3.42 -11.26
N ASP A 339 -19.59 2.86 -12.27
CA ASP A 339 -21.05 2.99 -12.45
C ASP A 339 -21.90 2.60 -11.21
N ALA A 340 -21.41 1.66 -10.40
CA ALA A 340 -22.07 1.26 -9.16
C ALA A 340 -21.79 2.19 -7.95
N LEU A 341 -20.89 3.16 -8.11
CA LEU A 341 -20.45 4.11 -7.09
C LEU A 341 -20.97 5.49 -7.46
N ARG A 342 -22.03 5.94 -6.76
CA ARG A 342 -22.61 7.29 -6.95
C ARG A 342 -22.75 8.01 -5.64
N VAL A 343 -22.35 9.28 -5.61
CA VAL A 343 -22.56 10.14 -4.44
C VAL A 343 -24.06 10.43 -4.30
N GLN A 344 -24.54 10.52 -3.07
CA GLN A 344 -25.95 10.72 -2.78
C GLN A 344 -26.35 12.19 -3.04
N GLU A 345 -27.24 12.43 -3.98
CA GLU A 345 -27.76 13.76 -4.33
C GLU A 345 -29.00 14.13 -3.52
N SER A 346 -29.72 13.12 -3.01
CA SER A 346 -31.08 13.29 -2.48
C SER A 346 -31.37 12.33 -1.31
N SER A 347 -30.48 12.29 -0.32
CA SER A 347 -30.70 11.50 0.89
C SER A 347 -31.93 11.99 1.66
N GLN A 348 -33.00 11.19 1.70
CA GLN A 348 -34.23 11.55 2.41
C GLN A 348 -34.07 11.45 3.94
N THR A 349 -34.39 12.54 4.64
CA THR A 349 -34.49 12.53 6.12
C THR A 349 -35.80 13.17 6.60
N VAL A 350 -36.18 12.90 7.85
CA VAL A 350 -37.32 13.57 8.50
C VAL A 350 -37.11 15.07 8.72
N LEU A 351 -35.89 15.56 8.53
CA LEU A 351 -35.50 16.97 8.65
C LEU A 351 -35.38 17.66 7.27
N GLY A 352 -35.62 16.92 6.18
CA GLY A 352 -35.46 17.39 4.81
C GLY A 352 -34.54 16.49 3.98
N THR A 353 -34.50 16.72 2.68
CA THR A 353 -33.56 16.06 1.77
C THR A 353 -32.18 16.68 1.91
N VAL A 354 -31.14 15.85 1.87
CA VAL A 354 -29.74 16.24 2.01
C VAL A 354 -28.96 15.81 0.78
N ASP A 355 -28.18 16.74 0.23
CA ASP A 355 -27.33 16.55 -0.94
C ASP A 355 -25.86 16.50 -0.50
N PHE A 356 -25.14 15.43 -0.87
CA PHE A 356 -23.75 15.20 -0.53
C PHE A 356 -22.77 15.40 -1.69
N THR A 357 -23.23 15.86 -2.85
CA THR A 357 -22.36 16.24 -3.99
C THR A 357 -21.45 17.40 -3.65
N ASP A 358 -20.25 17.44 -4.25
CA ASP A 358 -19.26 18.47 -3.94
C ASP A 358 -19.85 19.88 -4.03
N TYR A 359 -19.55 20.70 -3.02
CA TYR A 359 -20.06 22.07 -2.82
C TYR A 359 -21.54 22.20 -2.43
N ALA A 360 -22.30 21.10 -2.29
CA ALA A 360 -23.61 21.12 -1.65
C ALA A 360 -23.51 21.40 -0.13
N ASP A 361 -24.63 21.74 0.50
CA ASP A 361 -24.64 22.05 1.93
C ASP A 361 -24.52 20.78 2.81
N GLY A 362 -24.87 19.58 2.32
CA GLY A 362 -24.87 18.38 3.15
C GLY A 362 -25.66 18.59 4.44
N LEU A 363 -25.16 18.05 5.56
CA LEU A 363 -25.81 18.25 6.86
C LEU A 363 -25.70 19.68 7.42
N PHE A 364 -25.03 20.62 6.75
CA PHE A 364 -25.05 22.03 7.15
C PHE A 364 -26.46 22.62 7.15
N VAL A 365 -27.41 22.02 6.42
CA VAL A 365 -28.84 22.38 6.50
C VAL A 365 -29.42 22.27 7.92
N LEU A 366 -28.76 21.52 8.81
CA LEU A 366 -29.11 21.35 10.22
C LEU A 366 -28.38 22.32 11.15
N TYR A 367 -27.58 23.25 10.63
CA TYR A 367 -26.83 24.21 11.43
C TYR A 367 -27.77 25.09 12.28
N GLY A 368 -27.61 25.00 13.60
CA GLY A 368 -28.46 25.70 14.57
C GLY A 368 -29.82 25.03 14.83
N ASP A 369 -30.09 23.87 14.21
CA ASP A 369 -31.32 23.11 14.48
C ASP A 369 -31.26 22.48 15.89
N PRO A 370 -32.28 22.66 16.75
CA PRO A 370 -32.33 22.04 18.08
C PRO A 370 -32.20 20.51 18.10
N ALA A 371 -32.50 19.82 16.99
CA ALA A 371 -32.34 18.38 16.85
C ALA A 371 -30.88 17.91 16.93
N THR A 372 -29.92 18.82 16.71
CA THR A 372 -28.47 18.51 16.81
C THR A 372 -27.96 18.45 18.25
N LEU A 373 -28.70 18.99 19.23
CA LEU A 373 -28.25 19.07 20.62
C LEU A 373 -28.05 17.68 21.24
N GLY A 374 -26.89 17.48 21.89
CA GLY A 374 -26.49 16.19 22.48
C GLY A 374 -25.93 15.17 21.47
N THR A 375 -25.81 15.53 20.20
CA THR A 375 -25.21 14.69 19.14
C THR A 375 -23.74 15.09 18.88
N ALA A 376 -23.05 14.39 18.00
CA ALA A 376 -21.74 14.79 17.50
C ALA A 376 -21.77 16.10 16.70
N LEU A 377 -22.95 16.52 16.22
CA LEU A 377 -23.15 17.77 15.50
C LEU A 377 -23.47 18.94 16.44
N ASP A 378 -23.49 18.73 17.76
CA ASP A 378 -23.75 19.77 18.75
C ASP A 378 -22.54 20.72 18.88
N PRO A 379 -22.68 22.01 18.52
CA PRO A 379 -21.59 22.98 18.65
C PRO A 379 -21.09 23.17 20.08
N ALA A 380 -21.93 22.92 21.09
CA ALA A 380 -21.52 23.01 22.48
C ALA A 380 -20.59 21.86 22.91
N LEU A 381 -20.63 20.72 22.20
CA LEU A 381 -19.80 19.55 22.49
C LEU A 381 -18.57 19.47 21.58
N TYR A 382 -18.73 19.78 20.29
CA TYR A 382 -17.70 19.56 19.26
C TYR A 382 -17.39 20.79 18.39
N GLY A 383 -18.03 21.93 18.66
CA GLY A 383 -17.94 23.13 17.82
C GLY A 383 -18.55 22.91 16.43
N ASP A 384 -18.29 23.84 15.52
CA ASP A 384 -18.84 23.81 14.15
C ASP A 384 -17.98 23.00 13.17
N TYR A 385 -17.12 22.10 13.67
CA TYR A 385 -16.15 21.39 12.85
C TYR A 385 -16.80 20.48 11.80
N LEU A 386 -17.95 19.87 12.12
CA LEU A 386 -18.64 18.93 11.24
C LEU A 386 -19.75 19.59 10.40
N LEU A 387 -20.31 20.73 10.85
CA LEU A 387 -21.37 21.42 10.12
C LEU A 387 -20.76 22.59 9.33
N ARG A 388 -20.29 22.29 8.12
CA ARG A 388 -19.63 23.27 7.26
C ARG A 388 -20.41 23.51 5.97
N LYS A 389 -20.69 24.79 5.69
CA LYS A 389 -21.41 25.20 4.48
C LYS A 389 -20.63 24.83 3.21
N ASN A 390 -21.32 24.35 2.17
CA ASN A 390 -20.73 23.94 0.89
C ASN A 390 -19.60 22.88 1.03
N GLN A 391 -19.67 22.05 2.07
CA GLN A 391 -18.64 21.08 2.45
C GLN A 391 -19.31 19.81 2.99
N PRO A 392 -20.05 19.08 2.15
CA PRO A 392 -20.96 18.03 2.61
C PRO A 392 -20.21 16.86 3.23
N ARG A 393 -18.98 16.59 2.79
CA ARG A 393 -18.15 15.49 3.30
C ARG A 393 -17.43 15.80 4.61
N SER A 394 -17.77 16.94 5.23
CA SER A 394 -17.30 17.33 6.56
C SER A 394 -17.87 16.45 7.69
N VAL A 395 -18.89 15.65 7.42
CA VAL A 395 -19.55 14.77 8.42
C VAL A 395 -19.18 13.29 8.31
N ASP A 396 -18.45 12.87 7.29
CA ASP A 396 -18.07 11.47 7.10
C ASP A 396 -16.57 11.31 6.77
N ILE A 397 -16.11 11.80 5.61
CA ILE A 397 -14.72 11.61 5.16
C ILE A 397 -13.75 12.40 6.02
N LEU A 398 -14.00 13.70 6.22
CA LEU A 398 -13.14 14.55 7.03
C LEU A 398 -12.88 13.97 8.45
N PRO A 399 -13.91 13.67 9.26
CA PRO A 399 -13.70 13.18 10.62
C PRO A 399 -13.08 11.80 10.65
N ILE A 400 -13.40 10.89 9.72
CA ILE A 400 -12.77 9.55 9.67
C ILE A 400 -11.25 9.67 9.52
N PHE A 401 -10.77 10.59 8.68
CA PHE A 401 -9.35 10.76 8.41
C PHE A 401 -8.61 11.66 9.41
N ASN A 402 -9.27 12.67 9.98
CA ASN A 402 -8.59 13.66 10.83
C ASN A 402 -8.76 13.44 12.33
N THR A 403 -9.92 12.99 12.80
CA THR A 403 -10.23 12.94 14.25
C THR A 403 -10.66 11.56 14.75
N GLY A 404 -11.06 10.66 13.84
CA GLY A 404 -11.96 9.57 14.17
C GLY A 404 -13.37 10.07 14.50
N VAL A 405 -14.27 9.15 14.84
CA VAL A 405 -15.67 9.45 15.15
C VAL A 405 -16.05 8.95 16.56
N PRO A 406 -16.80 9.74 17.34
CA PRO A 406 -17.28 9.31 18.64
C PRO A 406 -18.48 8.37 18.49
N ASN A 407 -18.74 7.51 19.48
CA ASN A 407 -19.98 6.74 19.52
C ASN A 407 -21.16 7.61 20.00
N LEU A 408 -21.57 8.57 19.16
CA LEU A 408 -22.72 9.45 19.33
C LEU A 408 -23.48 9.54 18.00
N ALA A 409 -24.74 9.97 18.03
CA ALA A 409 -25.45 10.28 16.80
C ALA A 409 -24.71 11.37 16.00
N PRO A 410 -24.65 11.31 14.66
CA PRO A 410 -25.25 10.28 13.83
C PRO A 410 -24.40 8.99 13.70
N TYR A 411 -23.16 8.95 14.16
CA TYR A 411 -22.19 7.84 13.95
C TYR A 411 -22.54 6.46 14.55
N GLN A 412 -23.67 6.33 15.23
CA GLN A 412 -24.22 5.02 15.59
C GLN A 412 -24.91 4.37 14.37
N LEU A 413 -24.88 3.04 14.28
CA LEU A 413 -25.49 2.33 13.15
C LEU A 413 -26.99 2.60 13.08
N ALA A 414 -27.53 2.58 11.87
CA ALA A 414 -28.95 2.83 11.63
C ALA A 414 -29.90 1.84 12.34
N THR A 415 -29.40 0.67 12.74
CA THR A 415 -30.15 -0.31 13.55
C THR A 415 -30.73 0.35 14.80
N GLY A 416 -32.06 0.35 14.90
CA GLY A 416 -32.82 0.94 16.02
C GLY A 416 -33.19 2.40 15.85
N LYS A 417 -32.64 3.11 14.85
CA LYS A 417 -33.08 4.48 14.54
C LYS A 417 -34.46 4.45 13.87
N PRO A 418 -35.35 5.41 14.18
CA PRO A 418 -36.52 5.65 13.34
C PRO A 418 -36.11 5.94 11.89
N SER A 419 -36.84 5.39 10.93
CA SER A 419 -36.51 5.54 9.50
C SER A 419 -36.41 7.02 9.11
N GLY A 420 -35.34 7.38 8.40
CA GLY A 420 -35.04 8.75 7.99
C GLY A 420 -34.59 9.70 9.11
N ASN A 421 -34.35 9.23 10.34
CA ASN A 421 -33.83 10.07 11.42
C ASN A 421 -32.38 9.69 11.80
N PRO A 422 -31.36 10.30 11.16
CA PRO A 422 -29.96 9.98 11.44
C PRO A 422 -29.50 10.47 12.83
N LEU A 423 -30.19 11.44 13.43
CA LEU A 423 -29.86 12.03 14.73
C LEU A 423 -30.43 11.26 15.92
N ALA A 424 -31.28 10.26 15.67
CA ALA A 424 -31.75 9.37 16.71
C ALA A 424 -30.63 8.43 17.20
N PRO A 425 -30.63 8.04 18.49
CA PRO A 425 -29.73 7.01 18.99
C PRO A 425 -29.94 5.70 18.21
N GLY A 426 -28.84 5.14 17.73
CA GLY A 426 -28.79 3.86 17.02
C GLY A 426 -28.03 2.81 17.83
N LYS A 427 -27.68 1.71 17.17
CA LYS A 427 -26.84 0.69 17.77
C LYS A 427 -25.41 1.23 17.98
N PRO A 428 -24.87 1.16 19.20
CA PRO A 428 -23.48 1.50 19.46
C PRO A 428 -22.53 0.64 18.61
N PHE A 429 -21.52 1.27 18.01
CA PHE A 429 -20.67 0.66 17.00
C PHE A 429 -19.21 1.03 17.20
N VAL A 430 -18.69 2.00 16.47
CA VAL A 430 -17.27 2.40 16.53
C VAL A 430 -17.06 3.58 17.49
N ASN A 431 -15.93 3.55 18.21
CA ASN A 431 -15.39 4.73 18.90
C ASN A 431 -13.88 4.77 18.66
N ASN A 432 -13.43 5.38 17.58
CA ASN A 432 -12.02 5.64 17.31
C ASN A 432 -11.68 7.14 17.46
N PHE A 433 -12.54 7.89 18.13
CA PHE A 433 -12.36 9.32 18.36
C PHE A 433 -11.15 9.59 19.25
N LEU A 434 -10.19 10.31 18.70
CA LEU A 434 -9.11 10.95 19.45
C LEU A 434 -9.20 12.45 19.13
N PRO A 435 -9.52 13.33 20.11
CA PRO A 435 -9.77 14.75 19.85
C PRO A 435 -8.48 15.53 19.57
N THR A 436 -7.85 15.18 18.46
CA THR A 436 -6.64 15.74 17.87
C THR A 436 -6.87 15.74 16.38
N PHE A 437 -6.45 16.80 15.68
CA PHE A 437 -6.57 16.90 14.23
C PHE A 437 -5.31 16.37 13.56
N GLY A 438 -5.46 15.89 12.32
CA GLY A 438 -4.38 15.45 11.45
C GLY A 438 -4.51 14.01 10.98
N ASP A 439 -3.91 13.75 9.84
CA ASP A 439 -3.83 12.46 9.19
C ASP A 439 -3.06 11.44 10.05
N MET A 440 -3.79 10.55 10.71
CA MET A 440 -3.28 9.48 11.56
C MET A 440 -4.23 8.28 11.54
N LEU A 441 -3.70 7.06 11.48
CA LEU A 441 -4.50 5.87 11.74
C LEU A 441 -5.00 5.88 13.18
N ARG A 442 -6.32 5.93 13.34
CA ARG A 442 -6.99 5.92 14.64
C ARG A 442 -7.33 4.50 15.05
N LEU A 443 -6.59 3.95 16.00
CA LEU A 443 -6.79 2.59 16.50
C LEU A 443 -7.38 2.60 17.92
N ASN A 444 -8.57 2.03 18.06
CA ASN A 444 -9.13 1.63 19.34
C ASN A 444 -8.61 0.24 19.75
N MET A 445 -7.70 0.24 20.72
CA MET A 445 -7.04 -0.96 21.22
C MET A 445 -7.95 -1.86 22.07
N ALA A 446 -9.13 -1.37 22.50
CA ALA A 446 -10.08 -2.16 23.28
C ALA A 446 -10.89 -3.14 22.40
N VAL A 447 -11.04 -2.83 21.11
CA VAL A 447 -11.78 -3.68 20.17
C VAL A 447 -11.11 -5.07 20.04
N PRO A 448 -11.87 -6.17 20.21
CA PRO A 448 -11.33 -7.52 20.06
C PRO A 448 -11.02 -7.83 18.60
N ILE A 449 -10.03 -8.70 18.38
CA ILE A 449 -9.68 -9.15 17.03
C ILE A 449 -10.78 -10.01 16.41
N THR A 450 -10.91 -9.93 15.10
CA THR A 450 -11.59 -10.94 14.29
C THR A 450 -10.54 -11.93 13.80
N LYS A 451 -10.68 -13.20 14.20
CA LYS A 451 -9.72 -14.23 13.79
C LYS A 451 -9.69 -14.34 12.27
N ARG A 452 -8.49 -14.31 11.68
CA ARG A 452 -8.29 -14.33 10.22
C ARG A 452 -8.80 -15.60 9.54
N ASN A 453 -8.96 -16.69 10.30
CA ASN A 453 -9.53 -17.95 9.83
C ASN A 453 -11.03 -18.12 10.17
N SER A 454 -11.68 -17.06 10.68
CA SER A 454 -13.12 -17.06 10.94
C SER A 454 -13.90 -17.03 9.63
N PRO A 455 -15.03 -17.73 9.50
CA PRO A 455 -15.93 -17.55 8.37
C PRO A 455 -16.54 -16.14 8.31
N ASP A 456 -16.58 -15.43 9.44
CA ASP A 456 -17.06 -14.04 9.51
C ASP A 456 -15.97 -13.00 9.16
N PHE A 457 -14.72 -13.42 8.90
CA PHE A 457 -13.65 -12.47 8.55
C PHE A 457 -13.85 -11.92 7.13
N SER A 458 -13.67 -10.61 6.97
CA SER A 458 -13.71 -9.91 5.68
C SER A 458 -12.58 -8.90 5.59
N THR A 459 -12.10 -8.64 4.37
CA THR A 459 -11.12 -7.59 4.04
C THR A 459 -11.74 -6.19 4.03
N GLU A 460 -13.07 -6.06 4.11
CA GLU A 460 -13.79 -4.78 4.12
C GLU A 460 -13.89 -4.11 5.50
N GLY A 461 -13.18 -4.62 6.51
CA GLY A 461 -13.05 -4.00 7.83
C GLY A 461 -14.38 -3.58 8.46
N LEU A 462 -14.46 -2.31 8.89
CA LEU A 462 -15.66 -1.77 9.52
C LEU A 462 -16.88 -1.73 8.60
N LEU A 463 -16.73 -1.70 7.28
CA LEU A 463 -17.88 -1.76 6.36
C LEU A 463 -18.60 -3.10 6.50
N GLN A 464 -17.87 -4.22 6.53
CA GLN A 464 -18.49 -5.53 6.79
C GLN A 464 -19.14 -5.57 8.17
N ALA A 465 -18.52 -4.97 9.18
CA ALA A 465 -19.12 -4.90 10.52
C ALA A 465 -20.44 -4.11 10.51
N ALA A 466 -20.54 -3.03 9.73
CA ALA A 466 -21.77 -2.28 9.54
C ALA A 466 -22.83 -3.12 8.80
N VAL A 467 -22.45 -3.82 7.71
CA VAL A 467 -23.34 -4.75 6.99
C VAL A 467 -23.94 -5.79 7.93
N LEU A 468 -23.12 -6.44 8.75
CA LEU A 468 -23.58 -7.40 9.75
C LEU A 468 -24.51 -6.74 10.78
N GLY A 469 -24.14 -5.55 11.26
CA GLY A 469 -24.96 -4.79 12.20
C GLY A 469 -26.34 -4.37 11.67
N LEU A 470 -26.49 -4.24 10.35
CA LEU A 470 -27.74 -3.87 9.67
C LEU A 470 -28.55 -5.07 9.18
N THR A 471 -27.90 -6.15 8.76
CA THR A 471 -28.56 -7.24 8.01
C THR A 471 -28.59 -8.59 8.73
N ASP A 472 -27.66 -8.84 9.67
CA ASP A 472 -27.54 -10.14 10.32
C ASP A 472 -28.37 -10.17 11.62
N PRO A 473 -29.31 -11.14 11.79
CA PRO A 473 -30.13 -11.29 12.99
C PRO A 473 -29.35 -11.38 14.31
N ARG A 474 -28.08 -11.81 14.28
CA ARG A 474 -27.18 -11.83 15.44
C ARG A 474 -26.94 -10.43 16.01
N TYR A 475 -27.00 -9.40 15.17
CA TYR A 475 -26.56 -8.05 15.49
C TYR A 475 -27.60 -6.95 15.21
N ASN A 476 -28.59 -7.20 14.34
CA ASN A 476 -29.53 -6.17 13.88
C ASN A 476 -30.89 -6.14 14.62
N THR A 477 -31.09 -7.01 15.62
CA THR A 477 -32.40 -7.16 16.29
C THR A 477 -32.59 -6.23 17.50
N ASN A 478 -31.54 -5.57 17.97
CA ASN A 478 -31.56 -4.63 19.10
C ASN A 478 -30.41 -3.61 19.03
N THR A 479 -30.44 -2.64 19.94
CA THR A 479 -29.44 -1.57 20.08
C THR A 479 -28.38 -1.85 21.16
N ASP A 480 -28.24 -3.09 21.62
CA ASP A 480 -27.24 -3.42 22.64
C ASP A 480 -25.82 -3.28 22.06
N LEU A 481 -24.87 -2.83 22.89
CA LEU A 481 -23.46 -2.85 22.53
C LEU A 481 -22.99 -4.30 22.35
N GLN A 482 -22.46 -4.63 21.19
CA GLN A 482 -21.99 -5.98 20.85
C GLN A 482 -20.64 -5.92 20.13
N ASN A 483 -19.84 -6.98 20.29
CA ASN A 483 -18.65 -7.19 19.48
C ASN A 483 -19.09 -7.78 18.14
N ILE A 484 -19.15 -6.95 17.11
CA ILE A 484 -19.45 -7.38 15.73
C ILE A 484 -18.12 -7.76 15.04
N PRO A 485 -18.06 -8.86 14.28
CA PRO A 485 -16.88 -9.19 13.50
C PRO A 485 -16.44 -8.06 12.57
N ASN A 486 -15.13 -7.93 12.37
CA ASN A 486 -14.39 -6.95 11.58
C ASN A 486 -14.34 -5.51 12.12
N MET A 487 -14.82 -5.26 13.34
CA MET A 487 -14.61 -3.96 14.00
C MET A 487 -13.13 -3.63 14.26
N ASP A 488 -12.24 -4.62 14.19
CA ASP A 488 -10.78 -4.48 14.28
C ASP A 488 -10.09 -4.12 12.95
N GLY A 489 -10.86 -3.88 11.89
CA GLY A 489 -10.37 -3.47 10.57
C GLY A 489 -10.54 -1.98 10.30
N PHE A 490 -9.97 -1.55 9.17
CA PHE A 490 -10.00 -0.17 8.71
C PHE A 490 -11.43 0.43 8.67
N PRO A 491 -11.65 1.70 9.10
CA PRO A 491 -10.66 2.66 9.63
C PRO A 491 -10.42 2.62 11.16
N ASN A 492 -10.71 1.51 11.86
CA ASN A 492 -10.28 1.33 13.25
C ASN A 492 -8.87 0.72 13.28
N GLY A 493 -7.86 1.56 13.02
CA GLY A 493 -6.53 1.12 12.61
C GLY A 493 -6.57 0.59 11.17
N ARG A 494 -5.63 -0.28 10.81
CA ARG A 494 -5.56 -0.93 9.51
C ARG A 494 -4.83 -2.26 9.64
N ARG A 495 -5.47 -3.34 9.20
CA ARG A 495 -4.91 -4.70 9.11
C ARG A 495 -4.17 -4.85 7.77
N LEU A 496 -3.23 -5.80 7.68
CA LEU A 496 -2.55 -6.10 6.41
C LEU A 496 -3.53 -6.65 5.37
N GLU A 497 -4.61 -7.27 5.82
CA GLU A 497 -5.64 -7.85 4.96
C GLU A 497 -6.69 -6.86 4.47
N ASP A 498 -6.71 -5.61 4.96
CA ASP A 498 -7.78 -4.66 4.62
C ASP A 498 -7.65 -4.17 3.17
N ASP A 499 -8.71 -4.31 2.38
CA ASP A 499 -8.81 -3.79 1.02
C ASP A 499 -9.19 -2.30 1.06
N VAL A 500 -8.22 -1.48 1.45
CA VAL A 500 -8.43 -0.04 1.65
C VAL A 500 -8.80 0.67 0.35
N THR A 501 -8.33 0.21 -0.82
CA THR A 501 -8.72 0.78 -2.11
C THR A 501 -10.21 0.61 -2.34
N ARG A 502 -10.76 -0.59 -2.15
CA ARG A 502 -12.21 -0.82 -2.28
C ARG A 502 -13.00 -0.08 -1.21
N ILE A 503 -12.58 -0.17 0.06
CA ILE A 503 -13.28 0.48 1.19
C ILE A 503 -13.40 1.99 0.96
N GLU A 504 -12.32 2.64 0.53
CA GLU A 504 -12.33 4.09 0.33
C GLU A 504 -13.15 4.52 -0.88
N LEU A 505 -13.12 3.77 -1.98
CA LEU A 505 -14.00 4.03 -3.13
C LEU A 505 -15.47 3.95 -2.72
N GLN A 506 -15.85 2.93 -1.94
CA GLN A 506 -17.21 2.80 -1.40
C GLN A 506 -17.52 3.93 -0.41
N ALA A 507 -16.57 4.33 0.45
CA ALA A 507 -16.72 5.43 1.40
C ALA A 507 -16.96 6.77 0.69
N VAL A 508 -16.17 7.09 -0.34
CA VAL A 508 -16.38 8.29 -1.15
C VAL A 508 -17.73 8.24 -1.87
N SER A 509 -18.20 7.07 -2.29
CA SER A 509 -19.57 6.95 -2.82
C SER A 509 -20.69 7.09 -1.79
N GLY A 510 -20.40 7.20 -0.49
CA GLY A 510 -21.41 7.46 0.55
C GLY A 510 -21.85 6.26 1.39
N ILE A 511 -21.20 5.09 1.29
CA ILE A 511 -21.64 3.89 2.02
C ILE A 511 -21.64 4.09 3.55
N VAL A 512 -20.73 4.94 4.05
CA VAL A 512 -20.63 5.29 5.47
C VAL A 512 -21.86 6.08 5.93
N LEU A 513 -22.37 6.98 5.09
CA LEU A 513 -23.60 7.74 5.34
C LEU A 513 -24.80 6.79 5.39
N ALA A 514 -24.88 5.83 4.45
CA ALA A 514 -25.92 4.79 4.45
C ALA A 514 -25.89 3.96 5.74
N ALA A 515 -24.70 3.58 6.23
CA ALA A 515 -24.54 2.82 7.46
C ALA A 515 -25.12 3.52 8.71
N ILE A 516 -25.13 4.86 8.70
CA ILE A 516 -25.64 5.69 9.81
C ILE A 516 -27.08 6.19 9.58
N GLY A 517 -27.74 5.74 8.51
CA GLY A 517 -29.16 6.01 8.25
C GLY A 517 -29.45 7.17 7.30
N LEU A 518 -28.45 7.62 6.55
CA LEU A 518 -28.60 8.53 5.41
C LEU A 518 -28.55 7.67 4.14
N GLY A 519 -29.71 7.20 3.67
CA GLY A 519 -29.81 6.25 2.55
C GLY A 519 -29.52 6.88 1.18
N TYR A 520 -29.21 6.03 0.20
CA TYR A 520 -29.01 6.42 -1.21
C TYR A 520 -30.28 6.98 -1.85
N ASP A 521 -30.17 7.50 -3.08
CA ASP A 521 -31.23 8.29 -3.69
C ASP A 521 -32.50 7.49 -4.02
N ASP A 522 -32.38 6.16 -4.11
CA ASP A 522 -33.50 5.22 -4.24
C ASP A 522 -34.17 4.84 -2.90
N PHE A 523 -33.67 5.33 -1.76
CA PHE A 523 -34.26 5.10 -0.44
C PHE A 523 -35.49 5.98 -0.19
N ASN A 524 -36.57 5.35 0.31
CA ASN A 524 -37.75 6.05 0.81
C ASN A 524 -37.96 5.82 2.31
N ILE A 525 -38.38 6.87 3.00
CA ILE A 525 -38.68 6.79 4.44
C ILE A 525 -39.79 5.75 4.69
N GLY A 526 -39.54 4.85 5.63
CA GLY A 526 -40.41 3.73 5.98
C GLY A 526 -40.05 2.41 5.27
N GLU A 527 -39.14 2.45 4.30
CA GLU A 527 -38.62 1.26 3.62
C GLU A 527 -37.27 0.80 4.19
N SER A 528 -36.73 -0.29 3.64
CA SER A 528 -35.41 -0.79 3.99
C SER A 528 -34.31 0.15 3.50
N LEU A 529 -33.29 0.40 4.32
CA LEU A 529 -32.06 1.09 3.87
C LEU A 529 -31.25 0.26 2.87
N VAL A 530 -31.50 -1.04 2.79
CA VAL A 530 -30.86 -1.95 1.83
C VAL A 530 -31.59 -1.90 0.49
N THR A 531 -31.28 -0.85 -0.27
CA THR A 531 -31.85 -0.56 -1.58
C THR A 531 -30.96 -1.10 -2.72
N PRO A 532 -31.46 -1.18 -3.97
CA PRO A 532 -30.64 -1.55 -5.13
C PRO A 532 -29.32 -0.75 -5.26
N ASP A 533 -29.33 0.55 -5.02
CA ASP A 533 -28.13 1.38 -5.14
C ASP A 533 -27.10 1.01 -4.06
N LEU A 534 -27.53 0.86 -2.79
CA LEU A 534 -26.64 0.39 -1.72
C LEU A 534 -26.09 -1.02 -2.02
N LEU A 535 -26.91 -1.91 -2.58
CA LEU A 535 -26.46 -3.24 -3.00
C LEU A 535 -25.45 -3.18 -4.14
N GLY A 536 -25.58 -2.21 -5.05
CA GLY A 536 -24.59 -1.93 -6.11
C GLY A 536 -23.24 -1.55 -5.51
N VAL A 537 -23.23 -0.60 -4.57
CA VAL A 537 -22.02 -0.16 -3.86
C VAL A 537 -21.39 -1.30 -3.06
N LEU A 538 -22.19 -2.08 -2.33
CA LEU A 538 -21.71 -3.25 -1.58
C LEU A 538 -21.17 -4.37 -2.48
N GLY A 539 -21.72 -4.50 -3.69
CA GLY A 539 -21.29 -5.48 -4.69
C GLY A 539 -20.09 -5.04 -5.52
N TYR A 540 -19.63 -3.78 -5.39
CA TYR A 540 -18.51 -3.24 -6.14
C TYR A 540 -17.21 -4.00 -5.85
N THR A 541 -16.36 -4.18 -6.87
CA THR A 541 -15.07 -4.85 -6.73
C THR A 541 -14.01 -4.15 -7.60
N THR A 542 -12.79 -4.07 -7.07
CA THR A 542 -11.59 -3.64 -7.82
C THR A 542 -10.96 -4.82 -8.58
N GLY A 543 -11.34 -6.05 -8.25
CA GLY A 543 -10.79 -7.30 -8.77
C GLY A 543 -9.45 -7.73 -8.18
N VAL A 544 -8.83 -6.91 -7.34
CA VAL A 544 -7.63 -7.22 -6.56
C VAL A 544 -7.95 -6.99 -5.08
N GLU A 545 -8.36 -8.06 -4.40
CA GLU A 545 -8.96 -7.96 -3.05
C GLU A 545 -8.16 -8.71 -1.98
N LYS A 546 -6.95 -9.16 -2.33
CA LYS A 546 -6.00 -9.80 -1.43
C LYS A 546 -4.60 -9.75 -2.01
N ASN A 547 -3.62 -9.83 -1.11
CA ASN A 547 -2.21 -10.00 -1.42
C ASN A 547 -1.94 -11.29 -2.21
N ASP A 548 -0.87 -11.28 -2.99
CA ASP A 548 -0.44 -12.35 -3.91
C ASP A 548 0.17 -13.58 -3.21
N THR A 549 0.43 -13.47 -1.90
CA THR A 549 0.90 -14.54 -1.05
C THR A 549 0.13 -14.62 0.27
N THR A 550 0.50 -15.60 1.09
CA THR A 550 -0.14 -15.80 2.40
C THR A 550 0.61 -15.02 3.46
N LEU A 551 -0.07 -14.11 4.13
CA LEU A 551 0.43 -13.41 5.31
C LEU A 551 0.66 -14.39 6.48
N ARG A 552 1.63 -14.07 7.34
CA ARG A 552 2.07 -14.94 8.43
C ARG A 552 1.13 -14.81 9.63
N SER A 553 0.93 -15.91 10.34
CA SER A 553 0.07 -15.94 11.54
C SER A 553 0.76 -15.45 12.83
N SER A 554 2.02 -15.03 12.76
CA SER A 554 2.82 -14.58 13.90
C SER A 554 3.70 -13.41 13.48
N PHE A 555 4.06 -12.56 14.44
CA PHE A 555 4.94 -11.41 14.22
C PHE A 555 6.19 -11.79 13.40
N PRO A 556 6.58 -11.01 12.37
CA PRO A 556 6.07 -9.67 11.97
C PRO A 556 4.83 -9.65 11.06
N TYR A 557 4.14 -10.78 10.85
CA TYR A 557 2.91 -10.95 10.05
C TYR A 557 3.02 -10.72 8.53
N VAL A 558 3.93 -9.87 8.07
CA VAL A 558 4.32 -9.81 6.64
C VAL A 558 5.02 -11.09 6.21
N GLN A 559 4.96 -11.45 4.92
CA GLN A 559 5.63 -12.63 4.40
C GLN A 559 7.13 -12.37 4.16
N VAL A 560 7.94 -13.46 4.16
CA VAL A 560 9.35 -13.37 3.74
C VAL A 560 9.45 -12.81 2.31
N PRO A 561 10.47 -12.00 2.01
CA PRO A 561 10.65 -11.43 0.68
C PRO A 561 10.85 -12.51 -0.36
N TRP A 562 10.31 -12.25 -1.54
CA TRP A 562 10.55 -13.01 -2.75
C TRP A 562 12.04 -13.16 -3.04
N SER A 563 12.41 -14.36 -3.51
CA SER A 563 13.78 -14.64 -3.89
C SER A 563 14.11 -14.10 -5.28
N GLY A 564 15.29 -13.49 -5.43
CA GLY A 564 15.87 -13.10 -6.72
C GLY A 564 16.21 -14.26 -7.66
N PHE A 565 16.04 -15.50 -7.19
CA PHE A 565 16.18 -16.73 -7.97
C PHE A 565 14.89 -17.58 -7.94
N GLY A 566 13.79 -17.02 -7.45
CA GLY A 566 12.51 -17.71 -7.25
C GLY A 566 11.48 -17.44 -8.33
N LYS A 567 10.22 -17.85 -8.08
CA LYS A 567 9.11 -17.67 -9.05
C LYS A 567 8.84 -16.22 -9.48
N CYS A 568 9.29 -15.25 -8.69
CA CYS A 568 9.13 -13.82 -8.95
C CYS A 568 10.37 -13.17 -9.61
N SER A 569 11.40 -13.96 -9.98
CA SER A 569 12.60 -13.44 -10.65
C SER A 569 12.45 -13.37 -12.17
N GLY A 570 11.95 -12.26 -12.72
CA GLY A 570 11.90 -12.00 -14.16
C GLY A 570 10.48 -11.72 -14.71
N PRO A 571 10.35 -11.49 -16.03
CA PRO A 571 9.07 -11.12 -16.61
C PRO A 571 8.11 -12.32 -16.57
N ASN A 572 7.09 -12.18 -15.73
CA ASN A 572 5.90 -13.02 -15.56
C ASN A 572 6.05 -14.20 -14.58
N GLY A 573 5.70 -13.94 -13.32
CA GLY A 573 5.16 -14.94 -12.38
C GLY A 573 3.82 -15.55 -12.82
N ILE A 574 3.58 -15.77 -14.12
CA ILE A 574 2.41 -16.44 -14.67
C ILE A 574 2.80 -17.88 -15.02
N TYR A 575 2.64 -18.80 -14.07
CA TYR A 575 2.52 -20.21 -14.39
C TYR A 575 1.06 -20.53 -14.64
N MET A 576 0.70 -20.82 -15.89
CA MET A 576 -0.56 -21.50 -16.22
C MET A 576 -0.59 -22.84 -15.48
N SER A 577 -1.61 -23.04 -14.65
CA SER A 577 -1.82 -24.30 -13.93
C SER A 577 -1.98 -25.45 -14.93
N GLY A 578 -1.06 -26.41 -14.91
CA GLY A 578 -1.11 -27.61 -15.74
C GLY A 578 -0.35 -28.78 -15.13
N GLY A 579 -1.06 -29.56 -14.30
CA GLY A 579 -0.87 -30.98 -13.98
C GLY A 579 0.50 -31.67 -14.01
N ARG A 580 0.94 -32.12 -12.81
CA ARG A 580 1.69 -33.35 -12.46
C ARG A 580 2.34 -34.16 -13.61
N ASP A 581 3.65 -34.41 -13.53
CA ASP A 581 4.22 -35.66 -12.95
C ASP A 581 5.75 -35.61 -12.86
N ALA A 582 6.28 -36.50 -12.03
CA ALA A 582 7.61 -36.52 -11.42
C ALA A 582 8.83 -36.72 -12.35
N GLY A 583 9.96 -36.16 -11.92
CA GLY A 583 11.29 -36.76 -12.06
C GLY A 583 12.22 -36.12 -13.10
N VAL A 584 13.48 -35.93 -12.67
CA VAL A 584 14.67 -35.46 -13.41
C VAL A 584 14.99 -33.97 -13.22
N LEU A 585 16.25 -33.71 -12.86
CA LEU A 585 16.89 -32.41 -12.75
C LEU A 585 16.72 -31.61 -14.05
N GLU A 586 15.79 -30.66 -14.06
CA GLU A 586 15.72 -29.63 -15.10
C GLU A 586 16.15 -28.29 -14.50
N ILE A 587 17.40 -27.93 -14.77
CA ILE A 587 17.87 -26.56 -14.68
C ILE A 587 17.04 -25.78 -15.70
N GLY A 588 16.13 -24.92 -15.24
CA GLY A 588 15.36 -24.02 -16.10
C GLY A 588 16.30 -23.13 -16.89
N SER A 589 16.61 -23.51 -18.12
CA SER A 589 17.27 -22.65 -19.10
C SER A 589 16.30 -21.54 -19.51
N PRO A 590 16.75 -20.28 -19.66
CA PRO A 590 15.88 -19.20 -20.12
C PRO A 590 15.24 -19.57 -21.46
N GLU A 591 13.97 -19.20 -21.65
CA GLU A 591 13.17 -19.56 -22.81
C GLU A 591 13.80 -19.11 -24.16
N LEU A 592 14.69 -18.10 -24.10
CA LEU A 592 15.59 -17.70 -25.18
C LEU A 592 16.80 -16.92 -24.62
N VAL A 593 18.03 -17.48 -24.66
CA VAL A 593 19.27 -16.69 -24.50
C VAL A 593 19.83 -16.39 -25.87
N ALA A 594 19.82 -15.12 -26.26
CA ALA A 594 20.36 -14.71 -27.56
C ALA A 594 21.61 -13.85 -27.44
N MET A 595 22.67 -14.26 -28.13
CA MET A 595 23.91 -13.48 -28.25
C MET A 595 24.30 -13.30 -29.72
N SER A 596 24.84 -12.13 -30.04
CA SER A 596 25.52 -11.89 -31.31
C SER A 596 27.03 -12.03 -31.16
N TYR A 597 27.68 -12.80 -32.03
CA TYR A 597 29.14 -12.85 -32.09
C TYR A 597 29.67 -13.11 -33.52
N PRO A 598 30.72 -12.39 -33.96
CA PRO A 598 31.38 -11.28 -33.26
C PRO A 598 30.48 -10.03 -33.17
N ASN A 599 30.73 -9.18 -32.15
CA ASN A 599 30.12 -7.87 -32.00
C ASN A 599 31.10 -6.95 -31.22
N PRO A 600 31.72 -5.94 -31.85
CA PRO A 600 31.51 -5.44 -33.22
C PRO A 600 31.83 -6.47 -34.32
N PHE A 601 31.25 -6.30 -35.51
CA PHE A 601 31.43 -7.18 -36.67
C PHE A 601 31.73 -6.41 -37.96
N SER A 602 32.41 -7.04 -38.91
CA SER A 602 32.78 -6.42 -40.20
C SER A 602 32.11 -7.03 -41.43
N SER A 603 31.97 -8.35 -41.47
CA SER A 603 31.38 -9.06 -42.62
C SER A 603 30.21 -9.96 -42.24
N TYR A 604 30.19 -10.44 -41.00
CA TYR A 604 29.09 -11.26 -40.48
C TYR A 604 29.00 -11.19 -38.97
N THR A 605 27.81 -11.44 -38.43
CA THR A 605 27.60 -11.76 -37.02
C THR A 605 26.67 -12.97 -36.91
N ASN A 606 26.86 -13.81 -35.89
CA ASN A 606 26.01 -14.96 -35.64
C ASN A 606 25.08 -14.69 -34.47
N PHE A 607 23.79 -14.96 -34.65
CA PHE A 607 22.79 -15.00 -33.59
C PHE A 607 22.67 -16.43 -33.07
N LYS A 608 23.19 -16.67 -31.87
CA LYS A 608 22.98 -17.94 -31.17
C LYS A 608 21.76 -17.82 -30.27
N TYR A 609 20.80 -18.73 -30.36
CA TYR A 609 19.59 -18.71 -29.56
C TYR A 609 19.08 -20.12 -29.23
N HIS A 610 18.34 -20.27 -28.13
CA HIS A 610 17.75 -21.52 -27.66
C HIS A 610 16.23 -21.42 -27.65
N LEU A 611 15.51 -22.42 -28.15
CA LEU A 611 14.05 -22.50 -28.09
C LEU A 611 13.62 -23.61 -27.13
N SER A 612 12.85 -23.26 -26.11
CA SER A 612 12.23 -24.22 -25.17
C SER A 612 11.11 -25.06 -25.80
N GLY A 613 10.48 -24.54 -26.86
CA GLY A 613 9.33 -25.14 -27.53
C GLY A 613 9.30 -24.83 -29.03
N ASP A 614 8.46 -25.56 -29.77
CA ASP A 614 8.29 -25.35 -31.20
C ASP A 614 7.59 -24.02 -31.48
N ALA A 615 8.22 -23.15 -32.28
CA ALA A 615 7.72 -21.80 -32.52
C ALA A 615 8.20 -21.20 -33.84
N ARG A 616 7.47 -20.17 -34.31
CA ARG A 616 7.95 -19.31 -35.38
C ARG A 616 8.93 -18.29 -34.82
N VAL A 617 10.17 -18.35 -35.29
CA VAL A 617 11.23 -17.43 -34.92
C VAL A 617 11.39 -16.38 -36.00
N THR A 618 11.49 -15.12 -35.59
CA THR A 618 11.84 -14.02 -36.50
C THR A 618 13.01 -13.23 -35.94
N ILE A 619 14.10 -13.09 -36.70
CA ILE A 619 15.23 -12.23 -36.38
C ILE A 619 15.23 -11.06 -37.36
N ARG A 620 15.07 -9.84 -36.85
CA ARG A 620 15.10 -8.61 -37.67
C ARG A 620 16.23 -7.72 -37.22
N VAL A 621 16.88 -7.06 -38.17
CA VAL A 621 17.85 -6.00 -37.89
C VAL A 621 17.26 -4.69 -38.37
N VAL A 622 17.27 -3.69 -37.50
CA VAL A 622 16.80 -2.33 -37.77
C VAL A 622 17.92 -1.32 -37.53
N ASP A 623 17.85 -0.18 -38.20
CA ASP A 623 18.69 0.98 -37.88
C ASP A 623 18.10 1.79 -36.70
N LEU A 624 18.81 2.82 -36.25
CA LEU A 624 18.39 3.67 -35.12
C LEU A 624 17.10 4.48 -35.39
N THR A 625 16.65 4.58 -36.65
CA THR A 625 15.37 5.22 -36.99
C THR A 625 14.20 4.22 -36.97
N GLY A 626 14.48 2.95 -36.64
CA GLY A 626 13.49 1.88 -36.60
C GLY A 626 13.22 1.25 -37.97
N LYS A 627 13.92 1.66 -39.02
CA LYS A 627 13.75 1.10 -40.37
C LYS A 627 14.39 -0.30 -40.43
N THR A 628 13.64 -1.27 -40.95
CA THR A 628 14.17 -2.63 -41.15
C THR A 628 15.25 -2.65 -42.21
N VAL A 629 16.45 -3.08 -41.80
CA VAL A 629 17.65 -3.25 -42.62
C VAL A 629 17.71 -4.67 -43.19
N SER A 630 17.34 -5.67 -42.39
CA SER A 630 17.33 -7.07 -42.84
C SER A 630 16.39 -7.92 -41.99
N ILE A 631 15.86 -8.99 -42.58
CA ILE A 631 15.21 -10.10 -41.87
C ILE A 631 16.15 -11.30 -42.02
N VAL A 632 16.79 -11.67 -40.93
CA VAL A 632 17.84 -12.68 -40.87
C VAL A 632 17.26 -14.09 -40.73
N GLU A 633 16.13 -14.21 -40.03
CA GLU A 633 15.37 -15.44 -39.89
C GLU A 633 13.88 -15.08 -39.87
N ASP A 634 13.04 -15.87 -40.54
CA ASP A 634 11.60 -15.87 -40.36
C ASP A 634 11.06 -17.26 -40.73
N GLY A 635 10.84 -18.10 -39.73
CA GLY A 635 10.42 -19.47 -39.99
C GLY A 635 10.07 -20.26 -38.74
N TYR A 636 9.34 -21.35 -38.93
CA TYR A 636 9.02 -22.29 -37.85
C TYR A 636 10.25 -23.15 -37.52
N LYS A 637 10.55 -23.26 -36.23
CA LYS A 637 11.67 -24.03 -35.68
C LYS A 637 11.14 -24.93 -34.57
N LYS A 638 11.76 -26.09 -34.40
CA LYS A 638 11.47 -26.99 -33.29
C LYS A 638 12.21 -26.53 -32.03
N ALA A 639 11.86 -27.05 -30.87
CA ALA A 639 12.66 -26.87 -29.66
C ALA A 639 14.12 -27.29 -29.91
N GLY A 640 15.09 -26.48 -29.45
CA GLY A 640 16.51 -26.76 -29.67
C GLY A 640 17.42 -25.52 -29.73
N ASN A 641 18.71 -25.76 -29.95
CA ASN A 641 19.72 -24.71 -30.09
C ASN A 641 19.94 -24.37 -31.56
N TYR A 642 19.99 -23.07 -31.86
CA TYR A 642 20.17 -22.56 -33.20
C TYR A 642 21.28 -21.53 -33.27
N LEU A 643 21.90 -21.46 -34.44
CA LEU A 643 22.89 -20.46 -34.80
C LEU A 643 22.52 -19.94 -36.19
N THR A 644 22.08 -18.69 -36.28
CA THR A 644 21.76 -18.05 -37.56
C THR A 644 22.79 -16.97 -37.87
N THR A 645 23.47 -17.08 -39.01
CA THR A 645 24.47 -16.11 -39.46
C THR A 645 23.82 -15.01 -40.28
N TRP A 646 24.06 -13.75 -39.92
CA TRP A 646 23.78 -12.61 -40.76
C TRP A 646 25.06 -12.16 -41.47
N ASN A 647 25.11 -12.39 -42.78
CA ASN A 647 26.16 -11.87 -43.65
C ASN A 647 25.75 -10.48 -44.15
N THR A 648 26.62 -9.49 -43.95
CA THR A 648 26.34 -8.15 -44.47
C THR A 648 26.47 -8.14 -45.98
N VAL A 649 25.50 -7.54 -46.66
CA VAL A 649 25.67 -7.16 -48.07
C VAL A 649 26.75 -6.07 -48.14
N ASN A 650 27.54 -6.06 -49.23
CA ASN A 650 28.74 -5.22 -49.47
C ASN A 650 28.58 -3.69 -49.32
N ASN A 651 27.45 -3.18 -48.83
CA ASN A 651 27.14 -1.76 -48.68
C ASN A 651 26.43 -1.40 -47.34
N LEU A 652 26.49 -2.24 -46.30
CA LEU A 652 25.97 -1.83 -44.98
C LEU A 652 26.84 -0.68 -44.43
N PRO A 653 26.27 0.50 -44.09
CA PRO A 653 27.03 1.57 -43.47
C PRO A 653 27.68 1.14 -42.15
N GLU A 654 28.81 1.74 -41.79
CA GLU A 654 29.32 1.61 -40.42
C GLU A 654 28.34 2.28 -39.46
N GLY A 655 28.07 1.65 -38.32
CA GLY A 655 27.10 2.20 -37.39
C GLY A 655 26.51 1.19 -36.42
N ILE A 656 25.57 1.70 -35.63
CA ILE A 656 24.85 0.94 -34.63
C ILE A 656 23.54 0.43 -35.25
N TYR A 657 23.28 -0.86 -35.10
CA TYR A 657 22.03 -1.50 -35.45
C TYR A 657 21.44 -2.20 -34.23
N ILE A 658 20.14 -2.45 -34.29
CA ILE A 658 19.41 -3.19 -33.27
C ILE A 658 18.88 -4.46 -33.92
N ALA A 659 19.24 -5.63 -33.37
CA ALA A 659 18.67 -6.90 -33.76
C ALA A 659 17.59 -7.31 -32.75
N THR A 660 16.40 -7.64 -33.23
CA THR A 660 15.29 -8.17 -32.44
C THR A 660 15.04 -9.62 -32.81
N ILE A 661 14.86 -10.47 -31.79
CA ILE A 661 14.50 -11.87 -31.96
C ILE A 661 13.13 -12.08 -31.33
N ALA A 662 12.19 -12.54 -32.14
CA ALA A 662 10.82 -12.77 -31.76
C ALA A 662 10.47 -14.27 -31.77
N TYR A 663 9.70 -14.69 -30.76
CA TYR A 663 9.11 -16.00 -30.58
C TYR A 663 7.59 -15.88 -30.76
N ASN A 664 7.03 -16.53 -31.79
CA ASN A 664 5.61 -16.44 -32.15
C ASN A 664 5.08 -15.00 -32.28
N GLY A 665 5.94 -14.09 -32.77
CA GLY A 665 5.61 -12.67 -32.96
C GLY A 665 5.84 -11.77 -31.74
N ILE A 666 6.21 -12.33 -30.58
CA ILE A 666 6.57 -11.58 -29.37
C ILE A 666 8.09 -11.39 -29.36
N THR A 667 8.57 -10.14 -29.29
CA THR A 667 10.01 -9.86 -29.18
C THR A 667 10.53 -10.33 -27.82
N MET A 668 11.40 -11.33 -27.83
CA MET A 668 11.96 -11.95 -26.62
C MET A 668 13.34 -11.38 -26.26
N SER A 669 14.10 -10.92 -27.26
CA SER A 669 15.44 -10.38 -27.06
C SER A 669 15.70 -9.25 -28.04
N THR A 670 16.29 -8.17 -27.54
CA THR A 670 16.78 -7.05 -28.33
C THR A 670 18.25 -6.84 -28.02
N MET A 671 19.08 -6.73 -29.04
CA MET A 671 20.52 -6.56 -28.87
C MET A 671 21.08 -5.48 -29.78
N LYS A 672 21.96 -4.66 -29.22
CA LYS A 672 22.76 -3.69 -29.96
C LYS A 672 23.90 -4.41 -30.66
N ILE A 673 24.03 -4.22 -31.97
CA ILE A 673 25.14 -4.74 -32.77
C ILE A 673 25.85 -3.60 -33.51
N ASN A 674 27.18 -3.61 -33.49
CA ASN A 674 28.02 -2.55 -34.06
C ASN A 674 28.71 -3.07 -35.33
N HIS A 675 28.43 -2.45 -36.47
CA HIS A 675 29.11 -2.74 -37.73
C HIS A 675 30.31 -1.81 -37.92
N VAL A 676 31.49 -2.37 -38.18
CA VAL A 676 32.77 -1.67 -38.41
C VAL A 676 33.43 -2.26 -39.66
N LYS A 677 33.92 -1.45 -40.62
CA LYS A 677 34.55 -2.00 -41.83
C LYS A 677 35.93 -2.59 -41.59
#